data_AF-A0A3M7FRD0-F1
#
_entry.id   AF-A0A3M7FRD0-F1
#
_cell.length_a   1.000
_cell.length_b   1.000
_cell.length_c   1.000
_cell.angle_alpha   90.00
_cell.angle_beta   90.00
_cell.angle_gamma   90.00
#
_symmetry.space_group_name_H-M   'P 1'
#
loop_
_entity.id
_entity.type
_entity.pdbx_description
1 polymer ?
#
loop_
_entity_poly.entity_id
_entity_poly.type
_entity_poly.pdbx_seq_one_letter_code
_entity_poly.pdbx_strand_id
1 'polypeptide(L)'
;MGLWKQRRVVLLTATAYMGALLFGFDTGVMGSVLAMEGFKTDFGLPIGSTGFADEKNAQVSSNVVSLLTAGSFFGAIFGAFINERIGRRFTMMVFALVFLVGAAMQTGSPGIIGLIYAGRVIAGLGIGGMSAVMSVYVSENAPAKYRGGIAGLFQEFLVLGSTFAYWLDYGVNLHIPTSTRQWRIPVSIQLIPGGLMLIGLFFLKESPRWLTKKDRHEEAVAALSHVRAAPVDSDEVVHEIGEIRASCEEEKRASAGMTWRECLKPGARKRFILAFVLMVCQQFSGTNSIGYYAPQIFQTVGLSAADSSLFATGIYGTVKVVATGIFLVVGIDRFGRKKSLVFGAAWMMSMMFIIGAVLTTHPPENTDGVSQASIAMVAMIYLYVIGYSASWGPTPWVFVSEIFPTRLRGYGVGLAAATQWLFNFIITKITPEAVNNIGWKTFIMFGVFCFSNGVFVFLFIPETKQMTLEEIDMLFGGPPPEERQKDVERAMSDAQHKTHEIEFNEHGPKPEGVEHETPTKHRQDLGSKADPDEAFQAQEYQGTKSSKITFSIEAMPDEIPERKLRLPSLDGGGVRGLASLYMLKQLLSQFGDEKPCDFFDMIAGTSTGGLIAIMLACLEMSIDDCIDAFTSLMGKAFKKEHKLAFTFRGKVQHRYNSKELEKAIKEAITGTGLHQDALLRHNPTPKCKCFVVALSEQARTITHFTNYKKDHEMSTFYDKVKIWEAARATSAATSFFDPITIDGSAYVDGGLGMNNPVDRLWREAREVFATSEQNLEDLIRCVLSVGTGKPALKAFGRSVSEVGGSLVAIATETEEKHRTFYNSHEDLARQRLYFRFNPPYLDAIALNEAEKRGDIRVRTEEYGNDPEVALRVRNFQEVAGSEPTFVALPSNVPRMPTRVFYALTDQPNHMLKDKRSYWQRLTLVSYNMYFNMALDCQKRGTSETGKISFQNFIRMFNKSTPPKSKIIEIWARLLRDHLKADVAASKHPVSFVMAVLYMLHAECICNLRPPEDLGGATEDRREALKRFDHWVPCQCKRRCGRAWNFVNDLGLSRGGELGTESIAAPLSTECESVFCVVVVEPPNPSEPPLMELAVGKFGDVEAVLGTPDFVLPGSTSTWLLLLPENPASGVARTRILASKAKEAQLREDRVEAASKS
;
A
#
# COMPACT_ATOMS: atom_id res chain seq x y z
N MET A 1 13.28 -27.46 5.34
CA MET A 1 13.57 -26.47 6.39
C MET A 1 12.46 -25.43 6.61
N GLY A 2 12.03 -24.64 5.61
CA GLY A 2 11.17 -23.44 5.81
C GLY A 2 10.00 -23.55 6.81
N LEU A 3 9.20 -24.61 6.76
CA LEU A 3 8.06 -24.84 7.69
C LEU A 3 8.48 -24.85 9.17
N TRP A 4 9.67 -25.36 9.50
CA TRP A 4 10.17 -25.42 10.88
C TRP A 4 10.55 -24.05 11.45
N LYS A 5 10.96 -23.08 10.62
CA LYS A 5 11.18 -21.68 11.06
C LYS A 5 9.86 -21.06 11.51
N GLN A 6 8.79 -21.27 10.73
CA GLN A 6 7.47 -20.66 10.97
C GLN A 6 6.58 -21.43 11.96
N ARG A 7 7.14 -22.39 12.73
CA ARG A 7 6.38 -23.26 13.66
C ARG A 7 5.45 -22.53 14.64
N ARG A 8 5.85 -21.34 15.13
CA ARG A 8 5.03 -20.52 16.05
C ARG A 8 3.87 -19.82 15.34
N VAL A 9 4.02 -19.41 14.08
CA VAL A 9 2.92 -18.90 13.24
C VAL A 9 1.91 -20.02 12.96
N VAL A 10 2.38 -21.23 12.66
CA VAL A 10 1.50 -22.40 12.43
C VAL A 10 0.70 -22.74 13.70
N LEU A 11 1.35 -22.78 14.87
CA LEU A 11 0.67 -23.01 16.15
C LEU A 11 -0.36 -21.91 16.46
N LEU A 12 0.02 -20.63 16.31
CA LEU A 12 -0.88 -19.48 16.50
C LEU A 12 -2.11 -19.56 15.58
N THR A 13 -1.89 -19.92 14.31
CA THR A 13 -2.96 -20.09 13.31
C THR A 13 -3.91 -21.23 13.70
N ALA A 14 -3.36 -22.40 14.04
CA ALA A 14 -4.16 -23.55 14.44
C ALA A 14 -4.99 -23.27 15.70
N THR A 15 -4.37 -22.70 16.75
CA THR A 15 -5.06 -22.34 18.00
C THR A 15 -6.14 -21.28 17.78
N ALA A 16 -5.90 -20.24 16.98
CA ALA A 16 -6.90 -19.22 16.72
C ALA A 16 -8.07 -19.75 15.86
N TYR A 17 -7.79 -20.56 14.84
CA TYR A 17 -8.82 -21.16 13.99
C TYR A 17 -9.49 -22.41 14.59
N MET A 18 -9.12 -22.85 15.80
CA MET A 18 -10.01 -23.71 16.61
C MET A 18 -11.39 -23.08 16.79
N GLY A 19 -11.48 -21.75 16.82
CA GLY A 19 -12.76 -21.04 16.85
C GLY A 19 -13.56 -21.12 15.54
N ALA A 20 -12.88 -21.21 14.40
CA ALA A 20 -13.51 -21.42 13.10
C ALA A 20 -14.01 -22.87 13.00
N LEU A 21 -13.20 -23.82 13.48
CA LEU A 21 -13.58 -25.21 13.67
C LEU A 21 -14.78 -25.36 14.61
N LEU A 22 -14.87 -24.57 15.70
CA LEU A 22 -16.04 -24.54 16.58
C LEU A 22 -17.30 -24.04 15.90
N PHE A 23 -17.22 -22.96 15.12
CA PHE A 23 -18.34 -22.49 14.30
C PHE A 23 -18.78 -23.57 13.29
N GLY A 24 -17.82 -24.24 12.65
CA GLY A 24 -18.07 -25.41 11.82
C GLY A 24 -18.76 -26.54 12.57
N PHE A 25 -18.23 -26.90 13.73
CA PHE A 25 -18.74 -28.00 14.56
C PHE A 25 -20.18 -27.76 14.98
N ASP A 26 -20.47 -26.57 15.54
CA ASP A 26 -21.82 -26.19 15.95
C ASP A 26 -22.80 -26.22 14.75
N THR A 27 -22.34 -25.77 13.58
CA THR A 27 -23.11 -25.80 12.33
C THR A 27 -23.51 -27.21 11.91
N GLY A 28 -22.67 -28.22 12.18
CA GLY A 28 -23.01 -29.61 11.89
C GLY A 28 -23.82 -30.28 13.00
N VAL A 29 -23.34 -30.17 14.24
CA VAL A 29 -23.75 -31.03 15.36
C VAL A 29 -25.23 -30.93 15.69
N MET A 30 -25.78 -29.70 15.76
CA MET A 30 -27.18 -29.55 16.12
C MET A 30 -28.14 -29.92 15.00
N GLY A 31 -27.71 -29.84 13.73
CA GLY A 31 -28.48 -30.35 12.60
C GLY A 31 -28.71 -31.85 12.71
N SER A 32 -27.64 -32.60 12.98
CA SER A 32 -27.70 -34.05 13.21
C SER A 32 -28.48 -34.42 14.47
N VAL A 33 -28.20 -33.74 15.60
CA VAL A 33 -28.85 -34.02 16.89
C VAL A 33 -30.37 -33.84 16.82
N LEU A 34 -30.87 -32.85 16.05
CA LEU A 34 -32.30 -32.66 15.82
C LEU A 34 -32.95 -33.79 15.00
N ALA A 35 -32.18 -34.60 14.28
CA ALA A 35 -32.68 -35.79 13.57
C ALA A 35 -32.76 -37.03 14.49
N MET A 36 -31.92 -37.12 15.52
CA MET A 36 -31.80 -38.28 16.42
C MET A 36 -33.05 -38.50 17.29
N GLU A 37 -33.42 -39.77 17.49
CA GLU A 37 -34.56 -40.15 18.33
C GLU A 37 -34.34 -39.85 19.81
N GLY A 38 -33.11 -39.96 20.32
CA GLY A 38 -32.80 -39.66 21.72
C GLY A 38 -33.08 -38.19 22.09
N PHE A 39 -32.83 -37.26 21.17
CA PHE A 39 -33.20 -35.85 21.37
C PHE A 39 -34.72 -35.65 21.31
N LYS A 40 -35.38 -36.24 20.30
CA LYS A 40 -36.85 -36.15 20.16
C LYS A 40 -37.57 -36.70 21.39
N THR A 41 -37.07 -37.79 21.96
CA THR A 41 -37.59 -38.41 23.20
C THR A 41 -37.43 -37.46 24.39
N ASP A 42 -36.20 -37.00 24.68
CA ASP A 42 -35.91 -36.17 25.87
C ASP A 42 -36.63 -34.80 25.87
N PHE A 43 -36.96 -34.26 24.69
CA PHE A 43 -37.64 -32.96 24.54
C PHE A 43 -39.12 -33.08 24.10
N GLY A 44 -39.69 -34.29 24.10
CA GLY A 44 -41.11 -34.53 23.82
C GLY A 44 -41.56 -34.13 22.42
N LEU A 45 -40.74 -34.39 21.40
CA LEU A 45 -40.99 -34.10 19.99
C LEU A 45 -41.55 -35.35 19.28
N PRO A 46 -42.34 -35.21 18.19
CA PRO A 46 -42.91 -36.35 17.49
C PRO A 46 -41.84 -37.27 16.88
N ILE A 47 -41.96 -38.56 17.17
CA ILE A 47 -41.14 -39.66 16.64
C ILE A 47 -41.89 -40.28 15.45
N GLY A 48 -41.17 -40.73 14.42
CA GLY A 48 -41.74 -41.31 13.20
C GLY A 48 -41.97 -40.32 12.04
N SER A 49 -42.01 -39.00 12.28
CA SER A 49 -42.01 -38.00 11.20
C SER A 49 -40.60 -37.71 10.67
N THR A 50 -40.43 -37.81 9.35
CA THR A 50 -39.16 -37.55 8.65
C THR A 50 -38.96 -36.07 8.31
N GLY A 51 -37.71 -35.61 8.32
CA GLY A 51 -37.34 -34.24 7.94
C GLY A 51 -38.15 -33.16 8.65
N PHE A 52 -38.86 -32.35 7.86
CA PHE A 52 -39.74 -31.27 8.34
C PHE A 52 -41.23 -31.53 8.06
N ALA A 53 -41.65 -32.80 7.97
CA ALA A 53 -43.06 -33.16 7.76
C ALA A 53 -43.98 -32.75 8.93
N ASP A 54 -43.46 -32.72 10.16
CA ASP A 54 -44.17 -32.30 11.36
C ASP A 54 -43.85 -30.84 11.75
N GLU A 55 -44.88 -30.06 12.07
CA GLU A 55 -44.77 -28.63 12.40
C GLU A 55 -43.94 -28.39 13.67
N LYS A 56 -44.11 -29.22 14.71
CA LYS A 56 -43.40 -29.05 15.98
C LYS A 56 -41.91 -29.33 15.83
N ASN A 57 -41.55 -30.38 15.09
CA ASN A 57 -40.18 -30.69 14.69
C ASN A 57 -39.57 -29.56 13.83
N ALA A 58 -40.32 -29.01 12.86
CA ALA A 58 -39.86 -27.89 12.05
C ALA A 58 -39.64 -26.61 12.88
N GLN A 59 -40.58 -26.25 13.76
CA GLN A 59 -40.51 -25.07 14.62
C GLN A 59 -39.35 -25.17 15.64
N VAL A 60 -39.21 -26.32 16.31
CA VAL A 60 -38.13 -26.51 17.30
C VAL A 60 -36.76 -26.54 16.60
N SER A 61 -36.63 -27.22 15.45
CA SER A 61 -35.38 -27.21 14.67
C SER A 61 -35.01 -25.80 14.23
N SER A 62 -35.99 -25.07 13.68
CA SER A 62 -35.86 -23.67 13.28
C SER A 62 -35.36 -22.79 14.42
N ASN A 63 -35.95 -22.91 15.61
CA ASN A 63 -35.55 -22.13 16.78
C ASN A 63 -34.17 -22.54 17.33
N VAL A 64 -33.88 -23.84 17.48
CA VAL A 64 -32.58 -24.34 17.98
C VAL A 64 -31.43 -23.85 17.13
N VAL A 65 -31.54 -23.91 15.80
CA VAL A 65 -30.43 -23.49 14.92
C VAL A 65 -30.37 -21.96 14.79
N SER A 66 -31.49 -21.29 14.53
CA SER A 66 -31.48 -19.83 14.28
C SER A 66 -31.13 -18.99 15.52
N LEU A 67 -31.43 -19.44 16.75
CA LEU A 67 -31.04 -18.71 17.96
C LEU A 67 -29.52 -18.60 18.13
N LEU A 68 -28.74 -19.53 17.59
CA LEU A 68 -27.28 -19.39 17.54
C LEU A 68 -26.86 -18.26 16.60
N THR A 69 -27.39 -18.20 15.38
CA THR A 69 -27.02 -17.17 14.40
C THR A 69 -27.51 -15.78 14.81
N ALA A 70 -28.63 -15.69 15.53
CA ALA A 70 -29.07 -14.48 16.23
C ALA A 70 -28.07 -14.05 17.32
N GLY A 71 -27.61 -14.99 18.16
CA GLY A 71 -26.52 -14.74 19.12
C GLY A 71 -25.25 -14.24 18.43
N SER A 72 -24.85 -14.88 17.33
CA SER A 72 -23.65 -14.52 16.55
C SER A 72 -23.73 -13.13 15.91
N PHE A 73 -24.92 -12.66 15.53
CA PHE A 73 -25.11 -11.28 15.04
C PHE A 73 -24.70 -10.24 16.09
N PHE A 74 -25.25 -10.34 17.30
CA PHE A 74 -24.87 -9.45 18.40
C PHE A 74 -23.42 -9.71 18.86
N GLY A 75 -23.00 -10.97 18.87
CA GLY A 75 -21.63 -11.37 19.17
C GLY A 75 -20.61 -10.68 18.28
N ALA A 76 -20.81 -10.70 16.96
CA ALA A 76 -19.91 -10.05 16.00
C ALA A 76 -19.86 -8.53 16.18
N ILE A 77 -21.00 -7.88 16.49
CA ILE A 77 -21.06 -6.44 16.79
C ILE A 77 -20.26 -6.12 18.07
N PHE A 78 -20.48 -6.84 19.16
CA PHE A 78 -19.71 -6.64 20.40
C PHE A 78 -18.22 -6.98 20.21
N GLY A 79 -17.92 -8.05 19.47
CA GLY A 79 -16.57 -8.44 19.07
C GLY A 79 -15.82 -7.33 18.36
N ALA A 80 -16.48 -6.64 17.41
CA ALA A 80 -15.90 -5.49 16.69
C ALA A 80 -15.47 -4.35 17.62
N PHE A 81 -16.26 -4.02 18.65
CA PHE A 81 -15.92 -2.96 19.62
C PHE A 81 -14.92 -3.39 20.69
N ILE A 82 -15.02 -4.64 21.18
CA ILE A 82 -14.19 -5.14 22.29
C ILE A 82 -12.76 -5.41 21.80
N ASN A 83 -12.56 -5.93 20.58
CA ASN A 83 -11.22 -6.24 20.07
C ASN A 83 -10.32 -5.01 19.86
N GLU A 84 -10.91 -3.84 19.57
CA GLU A 84 -10.18 -2.57 19.52
C GLU A 84 -9.90 -1.99 20.92
N ARG A 85 -10.59 -2.44 21.97
CA ARG A 85 -10.36 -1.99 23.36
C ARG A 85 -9.35 -2.84 24.11
N ILE A 86 -9.54 -4.17 24.18
CA ILE A 86 -8.75 -5.06 25.06
C ILE A 86 -7.73 -5.94 24.32
N GLY A 87 -7.69 -5.89 23.00
CA GLY A 87 -6.79 -6.69 22.17
C GLY A 87 -7.45 -7.94 21.60
N ARG A 88 -6.85 -8.50 20.54
CA ARG A 88 -7.43 -9.61 19.78
C ARG A 88 -7.45 -10.89 20.62
N ARG A 89 -6.33 -11.18 21.29
CA ARG A 89 -6.14 -12.37 22.14
C ARG A 89 -7.14 -12.40 23.29
N PHE A 90 -7.20 -11.33 24.08
CA PHE A 90 -8.12 -11.26 25.23
C PHE A 90 -9.59 -11.27 24.80
N THR A 91 -9.93 -10.67 23.66
CA THR A 91 -11.31 -10.73 23.13
C THR A 91 -11.70 -12.15 22.75
N MET A 92 -10.82 -12.91 22.09
CA MET A 92 -11.07 -14.33 21.82
C MET A 92 -11.19 -15.16 23.11
N MET A 93 -10.40 -14.86 24.16
CA MET A 93 -10.52 -15.56 25.46
C MET A 93 -11.88 -15.29 26.14
N VAL A 94 -12.34 -14.03 26.14
CA VAL A 94 -13.66 -13.65 26.70
C VAL A 94 -14.78 -14.36 25.94
N PHE A 95 -14.79 -14.30 24.61
CA PHE A 95 -15.84 -14.93 23.82
C PHE A 95 -15.75 -16.48 23.78
N ALA A 96 -14.56 -17.07 23.95
CA ALA A 96 -14.41 -18.51 24.17
C ALA A 96 -15.02 -18.95 25.51
N LEU A 97 -14.84 -18.17 26.59
CA LEU A 97 -15.49 -18.44 27.87
C LEU A 97 -17.03 -18.32 27.76
N VAL A 98 -17.53 -17.29 27.08
CA VAL A 98 -18.97 -17.13 26.79
C VAL A 98 -19.50 -18.32 25.98
N PHE A 99 -18.77 -18.77 24.96
CA PHE A 99 -19.11 -19.98 24.20
C PHE A 99 -19.18 -21.23 25.09
N LEU A 100 -18.18 -21.46 25.94
CA LEU A 100 -18.11 -22.62 26.83
C LEU A 100 -19.29 -22.64 27.83
N VAL A 101 -19.72 -21.49 28.36
CA VAL A 101 -20.93 -21.40 29.20
C VAL A 101 -22.18 -21.80 28.41
N GLY A 102 -22.36 -21.27 27.19
CA GLY A 102 -23.51 -21.61 26.34
C GLY A 102 -23.53 -23.09 25.92
N ALA A 103 -22.36 -23.68 25.66
CA ALA A 103 -22.20 -25.10 25.35
C ALA A 103 -22.45 -26.01 26.56
N ALA A 104 -22.03 -25.59 27.76
CA ALA A 104 -22.30 -26.31 29.00
C ALA A 104 -23.80 -26.30 29.35
N MET A 105 -24.49 -25.16 29.15
CA MET A 105 -25.96 -25.06 29.31
C MET A 105 -26.72 -25.98 28.35
N GLN A 106 -26.29 -26.09 27.09
CA GLN A 106 -26.87 -27.05 26.13
C GLN A 106 -26.66 -28.50 26.60
N THR A 107 -25.41 -28.84 26.94
CA THR A 107 -25.00 -30.19 27.39
C THR A 107 -25.75 -30.63 28.65
N GLY A 108 -25.95 -29.71 29.60
CA GLY A 108 -26.58 -29.98 30.89
C GLY A 108 -28.10 -30.02 30.89
N SER A 109 -28.79 -29.78 29.76
CA SER A 109 -30.25 -29.62 29.76
C SER A 109 -31.00 -30.92 30.12
N PRO A 110 -31.85 -30.92 31.17
CA PRO A 110 -32.62 -32.08 31.62
C PRO A 110 -33.96 -32.18 30.87
N GLY A 111 -33.93 -32.11 29.54
CA GLY A 111 -35.16 -32.07 28.70
C GLY A 111 -35.84 -30.69 28.62
N ILE A 112 -35.24 -29.64 29.19
CA ILE A 112 -35.80 -28.29 29.16
C ILE A 112 -35.33 -27.56 27.89
N ILE A 113 -36.20 -27.52 26.86
CA ILE A 113 -35.86 -26.90 25.56
C ILE A 113 -35.49 -25.41 25.69
N GLY A 114 -36.05 -24.70 26.67
CA GLY A 114 -35.68 -23.31 26.98
C GLY A 114 -34.21 -23.15 27.41
N LEU A 115 -33.59 -24.15 28.04
CA LEU A 115 -32.17 -24.11 28.38
C LEU A 115 -31.28 -24.38 27.17
N ILE A 116 -31.74 -25.21 26.21
CA ILE A 116 -31.11 -25.30 24.90
C ILE A 116 -31.16 -23.92 24.23
N TYR A 117 -32.34 -23.33 24.07
CA TYR A 117 -32.52 -22.00 23.44
C TYR A 117 -31.62 -20.92 24.07
N ALA A 118 -31.58 -20.78 25.40
CA ALA A 118 -30.69 -19.85 26.09
C ALA A 118 -29.21 -20.17 25.84
N GLY A 119 -28.82 -21.44 25.92
CA GLY A 119 -27.46 -21.90 25.63
C GLY A 119 -27.03 -21.67 24.17
N ARG A 120 -27.95 -21.76 23.19
CA ARG A 120 -27.71 -21.44 21.77
C ARG A 120 -27.43 -19.94 21.59
N VAL A 121 -28.22 -19.05 22.21
CA VAL A 121 -27.98 -17.60 22.15
C VAL A 121 -26.62 -17.25 22.76
N ILE A 122 -26.28 -17.82 23.92
CA ILE A 122 -25.02 -17.56 24.62
C ILE A 122 -23.82 -18.14 23.84
N ALA A 123 -23.94 -19.36 23.30
CA ALA A 123 -22.91 -19.94 22.43
C ALA A 123 -22.71 -19.11 21.14
N GLY A 124 -23.80 -18.61 20.56
CA GLY A 124 -23.79 -17.71 19.42
C GLY A 124 -23.05 -16.40 19.71
N LEU A 125 -23.32 -15.74 20.84
CA LEU A 125 -22.58 -14.54 21.28
C LEU A 125 -21.06 -14.81 21.29
N GLY A 126 -20.65 -15.99 21.78
CA GLY A 126 -19.28 -16.48 21.72
C GLY A 126 -18.73 -16.65 20.30
N ILE A 127 -19.41 -17.45 19.47
CA ILE A 127 -18.99 -17.74 18.08
C ILE A 127 -18.88 -16.45 17.25
N GLY A 128 -19.92 -15.60 17.28
CA GLY A 128 -19.92 -14.31 16.58
C GLY A 128 -18.77 -13.41 17.02
N GLY A 129 -18.60 -13.24 18.34
CA GLY A 129 -17.56 -12.37 18.90
C GLY A 129 -16.14 -12.85 18.62
N MET A 130 -15.89 -14.16 18.60
CA MET A 130 -14.60 -14.69 18.13
C MET A 130 -14.44 -14.55 16.62
N SER A 131 -15.49 -14.80 15.82
CA SER A 131 -15.41 -14.86 14.35
C SER A 131 -14.92 -13.54 13.72
N ALA A 132 -15.32 -12.40 14.31
CA ALA A 132 -14.87 -11.07 13.90
C ALA A 132 -13.38 -10.79 14.22
N VAL A 133 -12.71 -11.66 14.98
CA VAL A 133 -11.38 -11.40 15.57
C VAL A 133 -10.32 -12.42 15.15
N MET A 134 -10.68 -13.70 14.93
CA MET A 134 -9.72 -14.75 14.55
C MET A 134 -8.93 -14.39 13.28
N SER A 135 -9.62 -13.98 12.22
CA SER A 135 -9.02 -13.64 10.92
C SER A 135 -8.11 -12.41 11.02
N VAL A 136 -8.51 -11.41 11.79
CA VAL A 136 -7.71 -10.22 12.12
C VAL A 136 -6.43 -10.65 12.86
N TYR A 137 -6.57 -11.38 13.97
CA TYR A 137 -5.44 -11.82 14.78
C TYR A 137 -4.42 -12.65 14.00
N VAL A 138 -4.87 -13.63 13.22
CA VAL A 138 -3.98 -14.48 12.41
C VAL A 138 -3.31 -13.65 11.31
N SER A 139 -4.03 -12.79 10.59
CA SER A 139 -3.44 -11.98 9.50
C SER A 139 -2.49 -10.89 10.00
N GLU A 140 -2.72 -10.32 11.19
CA GLU A 140 -1.80 -9.39 11.86
C GLU A 140 -0.50 -10.05 12.36
N ASN A 141 -0.53 -11.36 12.63
CA ASN A 141 0.66 -12.13 13.05
C ASN A 141 1.38 -12.84 11.88
N ALA A 142 0.67 -13.13 10.79
CA ALA A 142 1.20 -13.86 9.63
C ALA A 142 2.21 -13.02 8.81
N PRO A 143 3.37 -13.59 8.41
CA PRO A 143 4.31 -12.94 7.50
C PRO A 143 3.65 -12.60 6.17
N ALA A 144 3.93 -11.40 5.62
CA ALA A 144 3.25 -10.87 4.43
C ALA A 144 3.19 -11.87 3.26
N LYS A 145 4.31 -12.54 2.96
CA LYS A 145 4.46 -13.55 1.90
C LYS A 145 3.46 -14.72 1.96
N TYR A 146 2.96 -15.06 3.15
CA TYR A 146 2.06 -16.21 3.37
C TYR A 146 0.66 -15.79 3.88
N ARG A 147 0.46 -14.50 4.18
CA ARG A 147 -0.74 -13.95 4.84
C ARG A 147 -2.04 -14.33 4.14
N GLY A 148 -2.09 -14.28 2.80
CA GLY A 148 -3.30 -14.62 2.03
C GLY A 148 -3.71 -16.10 2.16
N GLY A 149 -2.78 -17.02 1.93
CA GLY A 149 -3.02 -18.46 2.07
C GLY A 149 -3.34 -18.87 3.51
N ILE A 150 -2.65 -18.27 4.49
CA ILE A 150 -2.95 -18.48 5.91
C ILE A 150 -4.35 -17.97 6.27
N ALA A 151 -4.75 -16.77 5.81
CA ALA A 151 -6.08 -16.23 6.05
C ALA A 151 -7.21 -17.09 5.45
N GLY A 152 -6.95 -17.73 4.30
CA GLY A 152 -7.88 -18.68 3.67
C GLY A 152 -8.19 -19.91 4.52
N LEU A 153 -7.27 -20.33 5.42
CA LEU A 153 -7.47 -21.48 6.31
C LEU A 153 -8.64 -21.29 7.30
N PHE A 154 -9.12 -20.07 7.54
CA PHE A 154 -10.35 -19.84 8.31
C PHE A 154 -11.54 -20.62 7.72
N GLN A 155 -11.72 -20.57 6.40
CA GLN A 155 -12.81 -21.26 5.70
C GLN A 155 -12.59 -22.79 5.73
N GLU A 156 -11.34 -23.24 5.62
CA GLU A 156 -11.01 -24.66 5.67
C GLU A 156 -11.27 -25.27 7.05
N PHE A 157 -10.83 -24.60 8.14
CA PHE A 157 -11.10 -25.04 9.51
C PHE A 157 -12.60 -25.09 9.83
N LEU A 158 -13.39 -24.13 9.33
CA LEU A 158 -14.85 -24.14 9.42
C LEU A 158 -15.45 -25.38 8.74
N VAL A 159 -15.07 -25.66 7.49
CA VAL A 159 -15.63 -26.80 6.77
C VAL A 159 -15.18 -28.14 7.38
N LEU A 160 -13.91 -28.25 7.81
CA LEU A 160 -13.39 -29.39 8.57
C LEU A 160 -14.17 -29.61 9.88
N GLY A 161 -14.46 -28.55 10.63
CA GLY A 161 -15.27 -28.61 11.85
C GLY A 161 -16.68 -29.16 11.62
N SER A 162 -17.37 -28.68 10.58
CA SER A 162 -18.69 -29.21 10.21
C SER A 162 -18.64 -30.67 9.77
N THR A 163 -17.59 -31.04 9.02
CA THR A 163 -17.39 -32.42 8.53
C THR A 163 -17.08 -33.38 9.68
N PHE A 164 -16.28 -32.95 10.65
CA PHE A 164 -16.02 -33.73 11.87
C PHE A 164 -17.29 -33.94 12.70
N ALA A 165 -18.13 -32.91 12.86
CA ALA A 165 -19.43 -33.04 13.53
C ALA A 165 -20.33 -34.07 12.82
N TYR A 166 -20.56 -33.93 11.51
CA TYR A 166 -21.42 -34.87 10.77
C TYR A 166 -20.96 -36.34 10.89
N TRP A 167 -19.66 -36.61 10.82
CA TRP A 167 -19.11 -37.97 10.99
C TRP A 167 -19.17 -38.45 12.44
N LEU A 168 -18.98 -37.56 13.42
CA LEU A 168 -19.18 -37.86 14.84
C LEU A 168 -20.63 -38.24 15.13
N ASP A 169 -21.59 -37.46 14.63
CA ASP A 169 -23.02 -37.68 14.86
C ASP A 169 -23.50 -38.99 14.23
N TYR A 170 -23.06 -39.29 13.00
CA TYR A 170 -23.29 -40.59 12.36
C TYR A 170 -22.69 -41.74 13.17
N GLY A 171 -21.44 -41.60 13.63
CA GLY A 171 -20.78 -42.57 14.50
C GLY A 171 -21.50 -42.78 15.83
N VAL A 172 -22.07 -41.72 16.41
CA VAL A 172 -22.88 -41.78 17.63
C VAL A 172 -24.23 -42.44 17.38
N ASN A 173 -24.92 -42.14 16.27
CA ASN A 173 -26.20 -42.77 15.94
C ASN A 173 -26.08 -44.29 15.77
N LEU A 174 -25.01 -44.75 15.10
CA LEU A 174 -24.72 -46.17 14.90
C LEU A 174 -24.37 -46.94 16.20
N HIS A 175 -23.64 -46.32 17.14
CA HIS A 175 -23.01 -47.04 18.25
C HIS A 175 -23.57 -46.72 19.64
N ILE A 176 -24.37 -45.66 19.79
CA ILE A 176 -24.98 -45.24 21.06
C ILE A 176 -26.51 -45.43 20.98
N PRO A 177 -27.08 -46.40 21.73
CA PRO A 177 -28.52 -46.64 21.74
C PRO A 177 -29.35 -45.40 22.10
N THR A 178 -30.55 -45.31 21.52
CA THR A 178 -31.53 -44.24 21.71
C THR A 178 -31.73 -43.92 23.18
N SER A 179 -31.17 -42.79 23.61
CA SER A 179 -31.10 -42.36 25.01
C SER A 179 -30.62 -40.91 25.11
N THR A 180 -30.74 -40.31 26.28
CA THR A 180 -30.14 -39.01 26.64
C THR A 180 -28.64 -38.90 26.33
N ARG A 181 -27.90 -40.02 26.31
CA ARG A 181 -26.46 -40.02 25.96
C ARG A 181 -26.23 -39.76 24.48
N GLN A 182 -27.13 -40.25 23.62
CA GLN A 182 -27.03 -40.19 22.16
C GLN A 182 -26.90 -38.74 21.68
N TRP A 183 -27.69 -37.80 22.20
CA TRP A 183 -27.56 -36.39 21.84
C TRP A 183 -26.57 -35.61 22.71
N ARG A 184 -26.42 -35.93 24.01
CA ARG A 184 -25.50 -35.20 24.88
C ARG A 184 -24.02 -35.41 24.56
N ILE A 185 -23.62 -36.60 24.08
CA ILE A 185 -22.22 -36.87 23.72
C ILE A 185 -21.71 -35.88 22.65
N PRO A 186 -22.32 -35.78 21.45
CA PRO A 186 -21.85 -34.87 20.41
C PRO A 186 -21.94 -33.39 20.84
N VAL A 187 -23.02 -32.98 21.53
CA VAL A 187 -23.14 -31.62 22.07
C VAL A 187 -22.07 -31.30 23.13
N SER A 188 -21.66 -32.28 23.94
CA SER A 188 -20.59 -32.09 24.94
C SER A 188 -19.21 -31.96 24.30
N ILE A 189 -18.97 -32.59 23.15
CA ILE A 189 -17.65 -32.64 22.52
C ILE A 189 -17.17 -31.26 22.09
N GLN A 190 -18.04 -30.29 21.78
CA GLN A 190 -17.65 -28.92 21.48
C GLN A 190 -16.94 -28.19 22.64
N LEU A 191 -17.10 -28.65 23.88
CA LEU A 191 -16.35 -28.15 25.04
C LEU A 191 -14.84 -28.44 24.92
N ILE A 192 -14.45 -29.50 24.20
CA ILE A 192 -13.04 -29.89 24.03
C ILE A 192 -12.28 -28.89 23.14
N PRO A 193 -12.65 -28.61 21.87
CA PRO A 193 -12.00 -27.58 21.07
C PRO A 193 -12.17 -26.17 21.66
N GLY A 194 -13.26 -25.88 22.38
CA GLY A 194 -13.43 -24.64 23.13
C GLY A 194 -12.42 -24.49 24.27
N GLY A 195 -12.24 -25.52 25.07
CA GLY A 195 -11.25 -25.57 26.16
C GLY A 195 -9.83 -25.51 25.63
N LEU A 196 -9.51 -26.28 24.58
CA LEU A 196 -8.19 -26.27 23.92
C LEU A 196 -7.87 -24.90 23.29
N MET A 197 -8.84 -24.21 22.70
CA MET A 197 -8.68 -22.84 22.21
C MET A 197 -8.38 -21.88 23.37
N LEU A 198 -9.18 -21.89 24.43
CA LEU A 198 -9.01 -21.03 25.59
C LEU A 198 -7.66 -21.26 26.28
N ILE A 199 -7.28 -22.52 26.51
CA ILE A 199 -5.98 -22.93 27.07
C ILE A 199 -4.85 -22.47 26.15
N GLY A 200 -4.94 -22.72 24.84
CA GLY A 200 -3.93 -22.30 23.86
C GLY A 200 -3.70 -20.79 23.85
N LEU A 201 -4.77 -19.99 23.97
CA LEU A 201 -4.69 -18.52 24.03
C LEU A 201 -3.90 -18.01 25.25
N PHE A 202 -3.77 -18.76 26.36
CA PHE A 202 -2.88 -18.39 27.46
C PHE A 202 -1.39 -18.42 27.08
N PHE A 203 -0.98 -19.23 26.09
CA PHE A 203 0.42 -19.36 25.68
C PHE A 203 0.82 -18.44 24.52
N LEU A 204 -0.15 -17.92 23.77
CA LEU A 204 0.10 -17.00 22.65
C LEU A 204 0.35 -15.55 23.13
N LYS A 205 1.01 -14.75 22.27
CA LYS A 205 1.20 -13.31 22.47
C LYS A 205 0.09 -12.50 21.77
N GLU A 206 -0.13 -11.26 22.20
CA GLU A 206 -1.06 -10.35 21.53
C GLU A 206 -0.47 -9.86 20.19
N SER A 207 -1.34 -9.45 19.27
CA SER A 207 -0.97 -8.92 17.94
C SER A 207 0.05 -7.77 18.03
N PRO A 208 1.24 -7.88 17.39
CA PRO A 208 2.21 -6.79 17.30
C PRO A 208 1.61 -5.52 16.69
N ARG A 209 0.70 -5.67 15.73
CA ARG A 209 0.00 -4.55 15.09
C ARG A 209 -0.97 -3.86 16.05
N TRP A 210 -1.74 -4.61 16.83
CA TRP A 210 -2.63 -4.01 17.83
C TRP A 210 -1.84 -3.34 18.97
N LEU A 211 -0.78 -3.97 19.46
CA LEU A 211 0.11 -3.38 20.48
C LEU A 211 0.73 -2.07 19.98
N THR A 212 1.20 -2.04 18.73
CA THR A 212 1.70 -0.82 18.07
C THR A 212 0.59 0.24 17.91
N LYS A 213 -0.64 -0.15 17.56
CA LYS A 213 -1.80 0.76 17.48
C LYS A 213 -2.21 1.33 18.84
N LYS A 214 -1.84 0.67 19.94
CA LYS A 214 -1.95 1.12 21.33
C LYS A 214 -0.68 1.78 21.88
N ASP A 215 0.30 2.02 21.02
CA ASP A 215 1.56 2.71 21.36
C ASP A 215 2.41 1.94 22.41
N ARG A 216 2.15 0.63 22.57
CA ARG A 216 2.86 -0.33 23.43
C ARG A 216 4.01 -0.96 22.65
N HIS A 217 4.96 -0.13 22.26
CA HIS A 217 5.97 -0.47 21.24
C HIS A 217 6.93 -1.61 21.65
N GLU A 218 7.37 -1.66 22.91
CA GLU A 218 8.26 -2.73 23.41
C GLU A 218 7.59 -4.11 23.36
N GLU A 219 6.34 -4.19 23.84
CA GLU A 219 5.55 -5.42 23.80
C GLU A 219 5.28 -5.86 22.37
N ALA A 220 5.10 -4.93 21.43
CA ALA A 220 4.93 -5.24 20.01
C ALA A 220 6.17 -5.90 19.41
N VAL A 221 7.38 -5.39 19.73
CA VAL A 221 8.65 -5.99 19.32
C VAL A 221 8.81 -7.39 19.96
N ALA A 222 8.56 -7.52 21.26
CA ALA A 222 8.66 -8.80 21.97
C ALA A 222 7.65 -9.85 21.46
N ALA A 223 6.45 -9.43 21.07
CA ALA A 223 5.46 -10.28 20.43
C ALA A 223 5.89 -10.72 19.02
N LEU A 224 6.44 -9.82 18.21
CA LEU A 224 6.92 -10.14 16.86
C LEU A 224 8.13 -11.08 16.90
N SER A 225 9.15 -10.77 17.71
CA SER A 225 10.29 -11.64 18.00
C SER A 225 9.82 -13.03 18.44
N HIS A 226 8.86 -13.10 19.37
CA HIS A 226 8.28 -14.38 19.78
C HIS A 226 7.67 -15.12 18.59
N VAL A 227 6.79 -14.51 17.80
CA VAL A 227 6.07 -15.19 16.71
C VAL A 227 6.98 -15.58 15.54
N ARG A 228 8.02 -14.78 15.24
CA ARG A 228 9.05 -15.09 14.22
C ARG A 228 10.11 -16.09 14.70
N ALA A 229 10.19 -16.35 16.00
CA ALA A 229 11.20 -17.18 16.65
C ALA A 229 12.65 -16.71 16.40
N ALA A 230 12.83 -15.38 16.32
CA ALA A 230 14.11 -14.71 16.07
C ALA A 230 14.42 -13.69 17.20
N PRO A 231 15.69 -13.32 17.43
CA PRO A 231 16.06 -12.29 18.42
C PRO A 231 15.39 -10.94 18.19
N VAL A 232 15.21 -10.17 19.26
CA VAL A 232 14.56 -8.83 19.27
C VAL A 232 15.31 -7.82 18.40
N ASP A 233 16.62 -7.95 18.39
CA ASP A 233 17.66 -7.18 17.70
C ASP A 233 17.95 -7.66 16.27
N SER A 234 17.32 -8.74 15.81
CA SER A 234 17.58 -9.28 14.46
C SER A 234 16.92 -8.44 13.35
N ASP A 235 17.65 -8.24 12.24
CA ASP A 235 17.21 -7.42 11.09
C ASP A 235 15.79 -7.74 10.60
N GLU A 236 15.42 -9.03 10.58
CA GLU A 236 14.08 -9.50 10.18
C GLU A 236 12.96 -8.96 11.10
N VAL A 237 13.23 -8.84 12.41
CA VAL A 237 12.29 -8.32 13.41
C VAL A 237 12.31 -6.79 13.42
N VAL A 238 13.49 -6.17 13.33
CA VAL A 238 13.66 -4.71 13.33
C VAL A 238 13.03 -4.09 12.06
N HIS A 239 13.21 -4.71 10.89
CA HIS A 239 12.59 -4.26 9.64
C HIS A 239 11.06 -4.42 9.69
N GLU A 240 10.54 -5.62 10.01
CA GLU A 240 9.09 -5.85 10.00
C GLU A 240 8.35 -5.06 11.08
N ILE A 241 8.95 -4.79 12.26
CA ILE A 241 8.32 -3.88 13.23
C ILE A 241 8.34 -2.42 12.76
N GLY A 242 9.36 -1.99 11.99
CA GLY A 242 9.40 -0.70 11.32
C GLY A 242 8.25 -0.53 10.32
N GLU A 243 8.07 -1.52 9.44
CA GLU A 243 6.93 -1.57 8.50
C GLU A 243 5.57 -1.55 9.23
N ILE A 244 5.43 -2.31 10.32
CA ILE A 244 4.21 -2.33 11.14
C ILE A 244 3.94 -0.98 11.79
N ARG A 245 4.96 -0.29 12.32
CA ARG A 245 4.82 1.07 12.88
C ARG A 245 4.38 2.08 11.82
N ALA A 246 5.09 2.14 10.69
CA ALA A 246 4.77 3.05 9.59
C ALA A 246 3.34 2.83 9.06
N SER A 247 2.93 1.59 8.84
CA SER A 247 1.57 1.25 8.39
C SER A 247 0.49 1.55 9.43
N CYS A 248 0.76 1.34 10.72
CA CYS A 248 -0.19 1.72 11.79
C CYS A 248 -0.35 3.24 11.91
N GLU A 249 0.73 4.00 11.75
CA GLU A 249 0.67 5.46 11.71
C GLU A 249 -0.04 5.99 10.47
N GLU A 250 0.21 5.41 9.29
CA GLU A 250 -0.53 5.74 8.07
C GLU A 250 -2.02 5.49 8.27
N GLU A 251 -2.43 4.35 8.84
CA GLU A 251 -3.84 4.08 9.15
C GLU A 251 -4.42 5.02 10.21
N LYS A 252 -3.66 5.39 11.25
CA LYS A 252 -4.07 6.40 12.25
C LYS A 252 -4.30 7.76 11.56
N ARG A 253 -3.36 8.22 10.75
CA ARG A 253 -3.40 9.49 9.99
C ARG A 253 -4.55 9.49 8.97
N ALA A 254 -4.67 8.43 8.16
CA ALA A 254 -5.71 8.27 7.14
C ALA A 254 -7.11 8.11 7.73
N SER A 255 -7.25 7.71 9.01
CA SER A 255 -8.52 7.61 9.73
C SER A 255 -8.83 8.82 10.63
N ALA A 256 -7.90 9.79 10.74
CA ALA A 256 -8.06 10.95 11.61
C ALA A 256 -9.28 11.79 11.22
N GLY A 257 -10.01 12.28 12.23
CA GLY A 257 -11.24 13.07 12.04
C GLY A 257 -12.38 12.33 11.33
N MET A 258 -12.33 11.00 11.15
CA MET A 258 -13.39 10.28 10.45
C MET A 258 -14.71 10.33 11.22
N THR A 259 -15.80 10.62 10.49
CA THR A 259 -17.16 10.49 11.02
C THR A 259 -17.98 9.53 10.18
N TRP A 260 -18.97 8.87 10.80
CA TRP A 260 -19.89 7.94 10.11
C TRP A 260 -20.64 8.58 8.93
N ARG A 261 -20.81 9.92 8.94
CA ARG A 261 -21.41 10.69 7.84
C ARG A 261 -20.64 10.53 6.52
N GLU A 262 -19.35 10.22 6.57
CA GLU A 262 -18.55 9.96 5.37
C GLU A 262 -19.00 8.71 4.61
N CYS A 263 -19.58 7.72 5.28
CA CYS A 263 -20.12 6.52 4.66
C CYS A 263 -21.32 6.82 3.75
N LEU A 264 -21.97 7.99 3.92
CA LEU A 264 -23.10 8.45 3.08
C LEU A 264 -22.66 9.21 1.82
N LYS A 265 -21.37 9.58 1.68
CA LYS A 265 -20.84 10.24 0.47
C LYS A 265 -21.10 9.36 -0.77
N PRO A 266 -21.43 9.90 -1.96
CA PRO A 266 -21.98 9.11 -3.08
C PRO A 266 -21.20 7.84 -3.46
N GLY A 267 -19.86 7.92 -3.57
CA GLY A 267 -19.02 6.75 -3.88
C GLY A 267 -18.91 5.74 -2.73
N ALA A 268 -18.79 6.22 -1.49
CA ALA A 268 -18.82 5.35 -0.30
C ALA A 268 -20.16 4.62 -0.17
N ARG A 269 -21.27 5.34 -0.34
CA ARG A 269 -22.63 4.81 -0.24
C ARG A 269 -22.89 3.68 -1.23
N LYS A 270 -22.39 3.79 -2.47
CA LYS A 270 -22.44 2.69 -3.46
C LYS A 270 -21.75 1.43 -2.93
N ARG A 271 -20.56 1.56 -2.32
CA ARG A 271 -19.78 0.44 -1.77
C ARG A 271 -20.48 -0.23 -0.59
N PHE A 272 -21.02 0.56 0.34
CA PHE A 272 -21.82 0.04 1.46
C PHE A 272 -23.08 -0.71 0.98
N ILE A 273 -23.77 -0.20 -0.04
CA ILE A 273 -24.93 -0.89 -0.64
C ILE A 273 -24.51 -2.19 -1.32
N LEU A 274 -23.45 -2.20 -2.15
CA LEU A 274 -22.99 -3.44 -2.80
C LEU A 274 -22.52 -4.48 -1.78
N ALA A 275 -21.78 -4.08 -0.74
CA ALA A 275 -21.34 -4.99 0.33
C ALA A 275 -22.52 -5.60 1.09
N PHE A 276 -23.53 -4.79 1.42
CA PHE A 276 -24.75 -5.25 2.07
C PHE A 276 -25.50 -6.25 1.17
N VAL A 277 -25.86 -5.84 -0.06
CA VAL A 277 -26.67 -6.68 -0.96
C VAL A 277 -25.93 -7.96 -1.35
N LEU A 278 -24.61 -7.93 -1.57
CA LEU A 278 -23.84 -9.14 -1.90
C LEU A 278 -23.82 -10.16 -0.73
N MET A 279 -23.78 -9.68 0.52
CA MET A 279 -23.89 -10.56 1.69
C MET A 279 -25.31 -11.08 1.89
N VAL A 280 -26.35 -10.30 1.57
CA VAL A 280 -27.74 -10.80 1.48
C VAL A 280 -27.82 -11.93 0.44
N CYS A 281 -27.34 -11.70 -0.78
CA CYS A 281 -27.29 -12.69 -1.86
C CYS A 281 -26.58 -13.99 -1.43
N GLN A 282 -25.44 -13.90 -0.74
CA GLN A 282 -24.73 -15.07 -0.22
C GLN A 282 -25.62 -15.92 0.70
N GLN A 283 -26.35 -15.31 1.63
CA GLN A 283 -27.22 -16.05 2.56
C GLN A 283 -28.47 -16.62 1.85
N PHE A 284 -29.13 -15.82 1.01
CA PHE A 284 -30.30 -16.25 0.24
C PHE A 284 -30.01 -17.30 -0.84
N SER A 285 -28.73 -17.63 -1.09
CA SER A 285 -28.36 -18.79 -1.90
C SER A 285 -28.81 -20.15 -1.32
N GLY A 286 -29.16 -20.20 -0.02
CA GLY A 286 -29.68 -21.37 0.70
C GLY A 286 -28.62 -22.25 1.37
N THR A 287 -27.34 -22.03 1.08
CA THR A 287 -26.21 -22.90 1.47
C THR A 287 -26.07 -23.17 2.97
N ASN A 288 -26.37 -22.17 3.80
CA ASN A 288 -26.24 -22.29 5.25
C ASN A 288 -27.40 -23.07 5.84
N SER A 289 -28.64 -22.80 5.42
CA SER A 289 -29.79 -23.65 5.74
C SER A 289 -29.58 -25.09 5.28
N ILE A 290 -29.04 -25.31 4.08
CA ILE A 290 -28.74 -26.64 3.56
C ILE A 290 -27.67 -27.35 4.40
N GLY A 291 -26.69 -26.63 4.95
CA GLY A 291 -25.72 -27.19 5.90
C GLY A 291 -26.35 -27.52 7.25
N TYR A 292 -26.95 -26.54 7.93
CA TYR A 292 -27.55 -26.71 9.26
C TYR A 292 -28.66 -27.77 9.32
N TYR A 293 -29.35 -28.01 8.20
CA TYR A 293 -30.47 -28.94 8.11
C TYR A 293 -30.21 -30.09 7.12
N ALA A 294 -28.94 -30.39 6.81
CA ALA A 294 -28.58 -31.42 5.83
C ALA A 294 -29.26 -32.77 6.09
N PRO A 295 -29.29 -33.34 7.33
CA PRO A 295 -29.96 -34.61 7.59
C PRO A 295 -31.48 -34.57 7.32
N GLN A 296 -32.15 -33.48 7.67
CA GLN A 296 -33.60 -33.29 7.46
C GLN A 296 -33.93 -33.06 5.98
N ILE A 297 -33.05 -32.38 5.25
CA ILE A 297 -33.17 -32.17 3.79
C ILE A 297 -32.92 -33.47 3.04
N PHE A 298 -31.94 -34.27 3.46
CA PHE A 298 -31.72 -35.62 2.92
C PHE A 298 -32.91 -36.55 3.19
N GLN A 299 -33.53 -36.48 4.37
CA GLN A 299 -34.81 -37.15 4.65
C GLN A 299 -35.93 -36.67 3.71
N THR A 300 -36.03 -35.36 3.47
CA THR A 300 -37.03 -34.75 2.56
C THR A 300 -36.88 -35.22 1.10
N VAL A 301 -35.66 -35.54 0.64
CA VAL A 301 -35.43 -36.11 -0.71
C VAL A 301 -35.39 -37.65 -0.75
N GLY A 302 -35.75 -38.33 0.36
CA GLY A 302 -36.02 -39.77 0.40
C GLY A 302 -34.98 -40.64 1.12
N LEU A 303 -33.99 -40.06 1.79
CA LEU A 303 -33.14 -40.78 2.75
C LEU A 303 -33.81 -40.80 4.13
N SER A 304 -35.00 -41.42 4.23
CA SER A 304 -35.88 -41.35 5.40
C SER A 304 -35.24 -41.85 6.71
N ALA A 305 -34.40 -42.88 6.64
CA ALA A 305 -33.69 -43.44 7.80
C ALA A 305 -32.56 -42.53 8.30
N ALA A 306 -32.42 -42.41 9.62
CA ALA A 306 -31.42 -41.55 10.26
C ALA A 306 -29.98 -41.90 9.87
N ASP A 307 -29.61 -43.19 9.85
CA ASP A 307 -28.26 -43.62 9.44
C ASP A 307 -27.93 -43.20 8.01
N SER A 308 -28.88 -43.38 7.09
CA SER A 308 -28.71 -43.01 5.68
C SER A 308 -28.58 -41.50 5.46
N SER A 309 -29.38 -40.68 6.17
CA SER A 309 -29.30 -39.22 6.05
C SER A 309 -28.07 -38.64 6.74
N LEU A 310 -27.66 -39.17 7.89
CA LEU A 310 -26.43 -38.78 8.58
C LEU A 310 -25.17 -39.19 7.78
N PHE A 311 -25.16 -40.40 7.18
CA PHE A 311 -24.08 -40.82 6.28
C PHE A 311 -23.94 -39.89 5.06
N ALA A 312 -25.05 -39.59 4.38
CA ALA A 312 -25.06 -38.63 3.27
C ALA A 312 -24.59 -37.23 3.71
N THR A 313 -24.86 -36.85 4.96
CA THR A 313 -24.39 -35.59 5.54
C THR A 313 -22.87 -35.59 5.79
N GLY A 314 -22.29 -36.72 6.24
CA GLY A 314 -20.83 -36.91 6.31
C GLY A 314 -20.15 -36.78 4.94
N ILE A 315 -20.76 -37.35 3.90
CA ILE A 315 -20.31 -37.20 2.50
C ILE A 315 -20.45 -35.74 2.03
N TYR A 316 -21.56 -35.06 2.32
CA TYR A 316 -21.75 -33.63 2.01
C TYR A 316 -20.64 -32.76 2.59
N GLY A 317 -20.28 -32.95 3.86
CA GLY A 317 -19.15 -32.27 4.50
C GLY A 317 -17.82 -32.58 3.78
N THR A 318 -17.56 -33.85 3.51
CA THR A 318 -16.33 -34.31 2.83
C THR A 318 -16.17 -33.71 1.44
N VAL A 319 -17.25 -33.65 0.64
CA VAL A 319 -17.28 -32.97 -0.66
C VAL A 319 -17.00 -31.47 -0.51
N LYS A 320 -17.57 -30.83 0.52
CA LYS A 320 -17.37 -29.40 0.82
C LYS A 320 -15.91 -29.09 1.18
N VAL A 321 -15.23 -29.96 1.95
CA VAL A 321 -13.78 -29.84 2.23
C VAL A 321 -12.99 -29.84 0.92
N VAL A 322 -13.12 -30.91 0.14
CA VAL A 322 -12.33 -31.10 -1.10
C VAL A 322 -12.58 -29.98 -2.12
N ALA A 323 -13.83 -29.56 -2.30
CA ALA A 323 -14.17 -28.45 -3.20
C ALA A 323 -13.61 -27.10 -2.72
N THR A 324 -13.64 -26.83 -1.41
CA THR A 324 -13.10 -25.60 -0.82
C THR A 324 -11.59 -25.54 -0.99
N GLY A 325 -10.87 -26.58 -0.57
CA GLY A 325 -9.41 -26.65 -0.68
C GLY A 325 -8.89 -26.52 -2.12
N ILE A 326 -9.54 -27.21 -3.09
CA ILE A 326 -9.18 -27.08 -4.51
C ILE A 326 -9.42 -25.65 -5.02
N PHE A 327 -10.53 -25.01 -4.67
CA PHE A 327 -10.80 -23.65 -5.12
C PHE A 327 -9.88 -22.60 -4.49
N LEU A 328 -9.55 -22.73 -3.21
CA LEU A 328 -8.59 -21.84 -2.53
C LEU A 328 -7.18 -21.95 -3.12
N VAL A 329 -6.74 -23.14 -3.53
CA VAL A 329 -5.40 -23.36 -4.11
C VAL A 329 -5.34 -22.99 -5.61
N VAL A 330 -6.41 -23.21 -6.37
CA VAL A 330 -6.37 -23.15 -7.85
C VAL A 330 -7.30 -22.09 -8.45
N GLY A 331 -8.48 -21.85 -7.85
CA GLY A 331 -9.57 -21.12 -8.49
C GLY A 331 -9.60 -19.62 -8.21
N ILE A 332 -9.43 -19.23 -6.94
CA ILE A 332 -9.85 -17.92 -6.41
C ILE A 332 -9.28 -16.70 -7.15
N ASP A 333 -8.00 -16.73 -7.52
CA ASP A 333 -7.34 -15.65 -8.30
C ASP A 333 -7.27 -15.92 -9.81
N ARG A 334 -7.64 -17.13 -10.27
CA ARG A 334 -7.66 -17.46 -11.70
C ARG A 334 -8.95 -16.99 -12.38
N PHE A 335 -10.11 -17.32 -11.82
CA PHE A 335 -11.40 -17.11 -12.50
C PHE A 335 -11.90 -15.65 -12.49
N GLY A 336 -11.58 -14.88 -11.45
CA GLY A 336 -12.09 -13.51 -11.25
C GLY A 336 -13.37 -13.48 -10.43
N ARG A 337 -13.57 -12.38 -9.70
CA ARG A 337 -14.60 -12.26 -8.65
C ARG A 337 -16.00 -12.22 -9.27
N LYS A 338 -16.21 -11.39 -10.30
CA LYS A 338 -17.50 -11.30 -11.00
C LYS A 338 -17.84 -12.61 -11.73
N LYS A 339 -16.88 -13.16 -12.47
CA LYS A 339 -17.11 -14.37 -13.28
C LYS A 339 -17.40 -15.61 -12.44
N SER A 340 -16.66 -15.81 -11.33
CA SER A 340 -16.90 -16.92 -10.40
C SER A 340 -18.32 -16.85 -9.79
N LEU A 341 -18.74 -15.67 -9.32
CA LEU A 341 -20.08 -15.48 -8.76
C LEU A 341 -21.21 -15.70 -9.77
N VAL A 342 -21.11 -15.20 -11.01
CA VAL A 342 -22.14 -15.42 -12.04
C VAL A 342 -22.22 -16.89 -12.47
N PHE A 343 -21.08 -17.55 -12.71
CA PHE A 343 -21.05 -18.98 -13.06
C PHE A 343 -21.59 -19.85 -11.92
N GLY A 344 -21.15 -19.60 -10.70
CA GLY A 344 -21.61 -20.29 -9.50
C GLY A 344 -23.11 -20.14 -9.26
N ALA A 345 -23.65 -18.93 -9.47
CA ALA A 345 -25.09 -18.67 -9.37
C ALA A 345 -25.88 -19.51 -10.39
N ALA A 346 -25.46 -19.54 -11.65
CA ALA A 346 -26.11 -20.33 -12.70
C ALA A 346 -26.01 -21.83 -12.44
N TRP A 347 -24.87 -22.32 -11.95
CA TRP A 347 -24.68 -23.71 -11.56
C TRP A 347 -25.60 -24.11 -10.39
N MET A 348 -25.59 -23.35 -9.30
CA MET A 348 -26.40 -23.60 -8.10
C MET A 348 -27.91 -23.51 -8.40
N MET A 349 -28.32 -22.53 -9.20
CA MET A 349 -29.69 -22.41 -9.73
C MET A 349 -30.11 -23.68 -10.48
N SER A 350 -29.25 -24.20 -11.37
CA SER A 350 -29.56 -25.38 -12.18
C SER A 350 -29.77 -26.60 -11.29
N MET A 351 -28.89 -26.85 -10.32
CA MET A 351 -29.05 -27.96 -9.36
C MET A 351 -30.34 -27.82 -8.53
N MET A 352 -30.65 -26.62 -8.04
CA MET A 352 -31.86 -26.35 -7.24
C MET A 352 -33.15 -26.55 -8.05
N PHE A 353 -33.19 -26.13 -9.32
CA PHE A 353 -34.33 -26.39 -10.19
C PHE A 353 -34.47 -27.88 -10.54
N ILE A 354 -33.36 -28.61 -10.74
CA ILE A 354 -33.42 -30.07 -10.95
C ILE A 354 -33.96 -30.78 -9.70
N ILE A 355 -33.50 -30.42 -8.49
CA ILE A 355 -34.02 -31.02 -7.24
C ILE A 355 -35.53 -30.74 -7.10
N GLY A 356 -35.98 -29.50 -7.29
CA GLY A 356 -37.42 -29.17 -7.20
C GLY A 356 -38.27 -29.88 -8.26
N ALA A 357 -37.76 -30.02 -9.49
CA ALA A 357 -38.45 -30.69 -10.58
C ALA A 357 -38.52 -32.22 -10.39
N VAL A 358 -37.44 -32.84 -9.91
CA VAL A 358 -37.43 -34.29 -9.59
C VAL A 358 -38.34 -34.56 -8.39
N LEU A 359 -38.25 -33.76 -7.31
CA LEU A 359 -39.05 -33.94 -6.10
C LEU A 359 -40.56 -33.80 -6.34
N THR A 360 -41.01 -32.99 -7.32
CA THR A 360 -42.44 -32.88 -7.66
C THR A 360 -42.93 -33.88 -8.73
N THR A 361 -42.04 -34.57 -9.44
CA THR A 361 -42.42 -35.57 -10.46
C THR A 361 -42.21 -37.00 -10.00
N HIS A 362 -41.25 -37.21 -9.11
CA HIS A 362 -40.85 -38.48 -8.53
C HIS A 362 -40.65 -38.30 -7.00
N PRO A 363 -41.73 -38.00 -6.25
CA PRO A 363 -41.64 -37.85 -4.80
C PRO A 363 -41.19 -39.18 -4.15
N PRO A 364 -40.46 -39.15 -3.01
CA PRO A 364 -40.07 -40.37 -2.30
C PRO A 364 -41.29 -41.16 -1.81
N GLU A 365 -41.44 -42.39 -2.31
CA GLU A 365 -42.42 -43.36 -1.81
C GLU A 365 -41.82 -44.17 -0.66
N ASN A 366 -42.65 -44.52 0.34
CA ASN A 366 -42.26 -45.40 1.45
C ASN A 366 -42.15 -46.86 0.96
N THR A 367 -41.02 -47.17 0.34
CA THR A 367 -40.66 -48.49 -0.20
C THR A 367 -39.36 -48.97 0.46
N ASP A 368 -39.10 -50.28 0.44
CA ASP A 368 -37.90 -50.90 1.05
C ASP A 368 -36.63 -50.65 0.20
N GLY A 369 -36.22 -49.38 0.09
CA GLY A 369 -35.02 -48.97 -0.62
C GLY A 369 -34.91 -47.46 -0.86
N VAL A 370 -33.75 -47.02 -1.34
CA VAL A 370 -33.55 -45.63 -1.78
C VAL A 370 -33.84 -45.53 -3.27
N SER A 371 -34.83 -44.72 -3.66
CA SER A 371 -35.22 -44.59 -5.07
C SER A 371 -34.12 -43.96 -5.93
N GLN A 372 -34.11 -44.26 -7.24
CA GLN A 372 -33.16 -43.64 -8.18
C GLN A 372 -33.34 -42.10 -8.26
N ALA A 373 -34.56 -41.60 -8.08
CA ALA A 373 -34.85 -40.18 -7.97
C ALA A 373 -34.21 -39.56 -6.72
N SER A 374 -34.26 -40.26 -5.58
CA SER A 374 -33.58 -39.86 -4.34
C SER A 374 -32.06 -39.82 -4.50
N ILE A 375 -31.46 -40.82 -5.13
CA ILE A 375 -30.02 -40.85 -5.45
C ILE A 375 -29.65 -39.66 -6.35
N ALA A 376 -30.46 -39.36 -7.38
CA ALA A 376 -30.24 -38.21 -8.25
C ALA A 376 -30.32 -36.88 -7.49
N MET A 377 -31.33 -36.67 -6.64
CA MET A 377 -31.46 -35.46 -5.82
C MET A 377 -30.28 -35.30 -4.83
N VAL A 378 -29.84 -36.39 -4.18
CA VAL A 378 -28.65 -36.40 -3.32
C VAL A 378 -27.40 -35.99 -4.10
N ALA A 379 -27.20 -36.51 -5.31
CA ALA A 379 -26.10 -36.12 -6.19
C ALA A 379 -26.18 -34.63 -6.58
N MET A 380 -27.36 -34.09 -6.88
CA MET A 380 -27.53 -32.66 -7.17
C MET A 380 -27.22 -31.77 -5.96
N ILE A 381 -27.49 -32.22 -4.73
CA ILE A 381 -27.10 -31.51 -3.50
C ILE A 381 -25.57 -31.46 -3.35
N TYR A 382 -24.85 -32.54 -3.68
CA TYR A 382 -23.38 -32.53 -3.71
C TYR A 382 -22.83 -31.60 -4.82
N LEU A 383 -23.40 -31.63 -6.03
CA LEU A 383 -23.00 -30.72 -7.11
C LEU A 383 -23.30 -29.26 -6.77
N TYR A 384 -24.42 -28.97 -6.10
CA TYR A 384 -24.76 -27.64 -5.60
C TYR A 384 -23.70 -27.10 -4.64
N VAL A 385 -23.26 -27.88 -3.64
CA VAL A 385 -22.27 -27.42 -2.66
C VAL A 385 -20.87 -27.28 -3.25
N ILE A 386 -20.50 -28.07 -4.27
CA ILE A 386 -19.30 -27.83 -5.08
C ILE A 386 -19.39 -26.44 -5.74
N GLY A 387 -20.52 -26.13 -6.39
CA GLY A 387 -20.76 -24.83 -7.01
C GLY A 387 -20.60 -23.67 -6.03
N TYR A 388 -21.22 -23.76 -4.85
CA TYR A 388 -21.09 -22.75 -3.79
C TYR A 388 -19.65 -22.58 -3.30
N SER A 389 -18.98 -23.69 -2.99
CA SER A 389 -17.61 -23.70 -2.44
C SER A 389 -16.60 -23.12 -3.45
N ALA A 390 -16.82 -23.38 -4.74
CA ALA A 390 -16.05 -22.82 -5.85
C ALA A 390 -16.52 -21.42 -6.32
N SER A 391 -17.35 -20.71 -5.54
CA SER A 391 -17.78 -19.35 -5.86
C SER A 391 -18.25 -18.53 -4.66
N TRP A 392 -19.53 -18.64 -4.30
CA TRP A 392 -20.26 -17.79 -3.36
C TRP A 392 -19.82 -17.94 -1.90
N GLY A 393 -19.11 -19.01 -1.54
CA GLY A 393 -18.45 -19.14 -0.24
C GLY A 393 -17.38 -18.05 -0.02
N PRO A 394 -16.20 -18.18 -0.64
CA PRO A 394 -15.08 -17.26 -0.41
C PRO A 394 -15.21 -15.91 -1.14
N THR A 395 -15.80 -15.87 -2.34
CA THR A 395 -15.66 -14.69 -3.23
C THR A 395 -16.32 -13.40 -2.71
N PRO A 396 -17.50 -13.41 -2.05
CA PRO A 396 -18.09 -12.21 -1.47
C PRO A 396 -17.20 -11.52 -0.42
N TRP A 397 -16.50 -12.31 0.40
CA TRP A 397 -15.59 -11.79 1.43
C TRP A 397 -14.35 -11.12 0.82
N VAL A 398 -13.77 -11.73 -0.21
CA VAL A 398 -12.65 -11.14 -0.98
C VAL A 398 -13.10 -9.82 -1.61
N PHE A 399 -14.20 -9.82 -2.37
CA PHE A 399 -14.73 -8.62 -3.02
C PHE A 399 -15.03 -7.49 -2.01
N VAL A 400 -15.65 -7.80 -0.86
CA VAL A 400 -15.89 -6.81 0.20
C VAL A 400 -14.59 -6.24 0.75
N SER A 401 -13.53 -7.03 0.92
CA SER A 401 -12.23 -6.52 1.39
C SER A 401 -11.54 -5.59 0.38
N GLU A 402 -11.75 -5.84 -0.92
CA GLU A 402 -11.18 -5.11 -2.06
C GLU A 402 -11.89 -3.76 -2.29
N ILE A 403 -13.24 -3.72 -2.25
CA ILE A 403 -13.97 -2.51 -2.66
C ILE A 403 -13.85 -1.31 -1.73
N PHE A 404 -13.43 -1.45 -0.47
CA PHE A 404 -13.33 -0.31 0.45
C PHE A 404 -11.91 0.27 0.54
N PRO A 405 -11.74 1.60 0.49
CA PRO A 405 -10.46 2.26 0.75
C PRO A 405 -10.13 2.19 2.25
N THR A 406 -8.84 2.26 2.59
CA THR A 406 -8.32 2.02 3.95
C THR A 406 -9.08 2.78 5.06
N ARG A 407 -9.36 4.08 4.88
CA ARG A 407 -10.17 4.91 5.80
C ARG A 407 -11.56 4.34 6.12
N LEU A 408 -12.21 3.65 5.17
CA LEU A 408 -13.58 3.14 5.32
C LEU A 408 -13.67 1.63 5.54
N ARG A 409 -12.57 0.89 5.31
CA ARG A 409 -12.55 -0.59 5.25
C ARG A 409 -13.07 -1.26 6.52
N GLY A 410 -12.73 -0.73 7.70
CA GLY A 410 -13.22 -1.26 8.98
C GLY A 410 -14.75 -1.25 9.10
N TYR A 411 -15.39 -0.11 8.75
CA TYR A 411 -16.85 0.00 8.74
C TYR A 411 -17.49 -0.86 7.63
N GLY A 412 -16.86 -0.93 6.45
CA GLY A 412 -17.35 -1.72 5.31
C GLY A 412 -17.39 -3.22 5.59
N VAL A 413 -16.27 -3.78 6.07
CA VAL A 413 -16.17 -5.19 6.47
C VAL A 413 -17.04 -5.49 7.70
N GLY A 414 -17.11 -4.57 8.67
CA GLY A 414 -17.98 -4.69 9.84
C GLY A 414 -19.46 -4.76 9.49
N LEU A 415 -19.95 -3.90 8.57
CA LEU A 415 -21.32 -3.98 8.07
C LEU A 415 -21.56 -5.30 7.34
N ALA A 416 -20.62 -5.74 6.50
CA ALA A 416 -20.75 -6.99 5.75
C ALA A 416 -20.88 -8.21 6.68
N ALA A 417 -20.08 -8.27 7.75
CA ALA A 417 -20.17 -9.35 8.75
C ALA A 417 -21.48 -9.31 9.55
N ALA A 418 -21.93 -8.13 9.99
CA ALA A 418 -23.22 -7.99 10.66
C ALA A 418 -24.39 -8.37 9.72
N THR A 419 -24.32 -7.98 8.45
CA THR A 419 -25.29 -8.36 7.41
C THR A 419 -25.31 -9.87 7.20
N GLN A 420 -24.13 -10.49 7.08
CA GLN A 420 -23.99 -11.93 6.90
C GLN A 420 -24.66 -12.70 8.05
N TRP A 421 -24.41 -12.34 9.31
CA TRP A 421 -25.04 -13.01 10.46
C TRP A 421 -26.55 -12.77 10.55
N LEU A 422 -27.02 -11.53 10.32
CA LEU A 422 -28.44 -11.19 10.35
C LEU A 422 -29.25 -11.97 9.31
N PHE A 423 -28.75 -12.05 8.07
CA PHE A 423 -29.45 -12.78 7.02
C PHE A 423 -29.23 -14.29 7.09
N ASN A 424 -28.16 -14.76 7.76
CA ASN A 424 -28.03 -16.17 8.16
C ASN A 424 -29.14 -16.56 9.13
N PHE A 425 -29.40 -15.72 10.16
CA PHE A 425 -30.53 -15.89 11.08
C PHE A 425 -31.87 -15.95 10.34
N ILE A 426 -32.16 -14.97 9.48
CA ILE A 426 -33.42 -14.89 8.74
C ILE A 426 -33.65 -16.14 7.88
N ILE A 427 -32.68 -16.53 7.03
CA ILE A 427 -32.88 -17.67 6.12
C ILE A 427 -32.92 -19.01 6.88
N THR A 428 -32.13 -19.15 7.94
CA THR A 428 -32.10 -20.35 8.79
C THR A 428 -33.39 -20.51 9.59
N LYS A 429 -33.99 -19.42 10.08
CA LYS A 429 -35.32 -19.42 10.73
C LYS A 429 -36.41 -19.86 9.74
N ILE A 430 -36.44 -19.27 8.55
CA ILE A 430 -37.51 -19.50 7.56
C ILE A 430 -37.46 -20.91 6.95
N THR A 431 -36.29 -21.52 6.78
CA THR A 431 -36.17 -22.71 5.91
C THR A 431 -36.98 -23.93 6.36
N PRO A 432 -37.00 -24.36 7.65
CA PRO A 432 -37.82 -25.50 8.07
C PRO A 432 -39.31 -25.26 7.86
N GLU A 433 -39.78 -24.06 8.18
CA GLU A 433 -41.17 -23.63 8.00
C GLU A 433 -41.55 -23.60 6.50
N ALA A 434 -40.62 -23.19 5.61
CA ALA A 434 -40.80 -23.26 4.17
C ALA A 434 -40.86 -24.72 3.66
N VAL A 435 -39.93 -25.59 4.06
CA VAL A 435 -39.97 -27.02 3.64
C VAL A 435 -41.26 -27.69 4.11
N ASN A 436 -41.72 -27.40 5.33
CA ASN A 436 -42.99 -27.89 5.86
C ASN A 436 -44.20 -27.40 5.04
N ASN A 437 -44.32 -26.08 4.78
CA ASN A 437 -45.53 -25.50 4.19
C ASN A 437 -45.57 -25.50 2.65
N ILE A 438 -44.42 -25.44 1.96
CA ILE A 438 -44.36 -25.36 0.49
C ILE A 438 -43.53 -26.48 -0.16
N GLY A 439 -42.90 -27.36 0.62
CA GLY A 439 -42.28 -28.60 0.14
C GLY A 439 -41.24 -28.38 -0.97
N TRP A 440 -41.41 -29.07 -2.10
CA TRP A 440 -40.52 -28.99 -3.26
C TRP A 440 -40.31 -27.57 -3.79
N LYS A 441 -41.28 -26.67 -3.58
CA LYS A 441 -41.21 -25.26 -4.00
C LYS A 441 -40.11 -24.50 -3.26
N THR A 442 -39.64 -24.97 -2.10
CA THR A 442 -38.48 -24.38 -1.40
C THR A 442 -37.19 -24.50 -2.22
N PHE A 443 -36.98 -25.59 -2.95
CA PHE A 443 -35.82 -25.73 -3.85
C PHE A 443 -35.94 -24.79 -5.07
N ILE A 444 -37.16 -24.64 -5.62
CA ILE A 444 -37.41 -23.65 -6.67
C ILE A 444 -37.19 -22.21 -6.17
N MET A 445 -37.61 -21.89 -4.94
CA MET A 445 -37.35 -20.60 -4.30
C MET A 445 -35.85 -20.31 -4.19
N PHE A 446 -35.04 -21.26 -3.71
CA PHE A 446 -33.57 -21.10 -3.69
C PHE A 446 -32.97 -21.00 -5.11
N GLY A 447 -33.52 -21.71 -6.10
CA GLY A 447 -33.14 -21.57 -7.50
C GLY A 447 -33.42 -20.17 -8.06
N VAL A 448 -34.60 -19.61 -7.78
CA VAL A 448 -34.98 -18.23 -8.15
C VAL A 448 -34.09 -17.20 -7.45
N PHE A 449 -33.76 -17.39 -6.17
CA PHE A 449 -32.79 -16.53 -5.48
C PHE A 449 -31.39 -16.64 -6.11
N CYS A 450 -30.92 -17.85 -6.45
CA CYS A 450 -29.66 -18.03 -7.17
C CYS A 450 -29.67 -17.32 -8.55
N PHE A 451 -30.78 -17.39 -9.30
CA PHE A 451 -30.95 -16.63 -10.55
C PHE A 451 -30.86 -15.13 -10.32
N SER A 452 -31.66 -14.58 -9.39
CA SER A 452 -31.67 -13.15 -9.06
C SER A 452 -30.29 -12.66 -8.57
N ASN A 453 -29.58 -13.46 -7.79
CA ASN A 453 -28.22 -13.21 -7.34
C ASN A 453 -27.24 -13.13 -8.53
N GLY A 454 -27.33 -14.08 -9.47
CA GLY A 454 -26.52 -14.09 -10.69
C GLY A 454 -26.76 -12.86 -11.58
N VAL A 455 -28.04 -12.46 -11.75
CA VAL A 455 -28.43 -11.25 -12.48
C VAL A 455 -27.92 -9.98 -11.77
N PHE A 456 -28.05 -9.90 -10.45
CA PHE A 456 -27.53 -8.77 -9.66
C PHE A 456 -26.01 -8.62 -9.83
N VAL A 457 -25.25 -9.71 -9.73
CA VAL A 457 -23.80 -9.70 -9.95
C VAL A 457 -23.46 -9.32 -11.40
N PHE A 458 -24.19 -9.86 -12.38
CA PHE A 458 -23.98 -9.53 -13.78
C PHE A 458 -24.17 -8.03 -14.07
N LEU A 459 -25.18 -7.40 -13.49
CA LEU A 459 -25.51 -5.98 -13.73
C LEU A 459 -24.69 -5.00 -12.87
N PHE A 460 -24.59 -5.23 -11.56
CA PHE A 460 -24.16 -4.20 -10.59
C PHE A 460 -22.78 -4.41 -9.97
N ILE A 461 -22.24 -5.64 -9.98
CA ILE A 461 -20.92 -5.92 -9.41
C ILE A 461 -19.86 -5.70 -10.51
N PRO A 462 -18.84 -4.84 -10.30
CA PRO A 462 -17.68 -4.77 -11.17
C PRO A 462 -16.78 -5.99 -11.00
N GLU A 463 -15.93 -6.28 -11.98
CA GLU A 463 -14.79 -7.18 -11.76
C GLU A 463 -13.69 -6.42 -11.03
N THR A 464 -13.10 -7.01 -9.99
CA THR A 464 -12.02 -6.43 -9.16
C THR A 464 -10.69 -7.17 -9.32
N LYS A 465 -10.69 -8.31 -10.02
CA LYS A 465 -9.51 -9.15 -10.22
C LYS A 465 -8.32 -8.33 -10.74
N GLN A 466 -7.23 -8.34 -9.97
CA GLN A 466 -5.93 -7.72 -10.30
C GLN A 466 -5.96 -6.20 -10.50
N MET A 467 -7.02 -5.51 -10.06
CA MET A 467 -7.05 -4.05 -10.00
C MET A 467 -6.37 -3.53 -8.73
N THR A 468 -5.77 -2.35 -8.78
CA THR A 468 -5.25 -1.67 -7.57
C THR A 468 -6.40 -1.03 -6.76
N LEU A 469 -6.13 -0.66 -5.51
CA LEU A 469 -7.13 0.01 -4.66
C LEU A 469 -7.55 1.38 -5.22
N GLU A 470 -6.67 2.03 -5.97
CA GLU A 470 -6.84 3.33 -6.63
C GLU A 470 -7.72 3.18 -7.87
N GLU A 471 -7.48 2.13 -8.68
CA GLU A 471 -8.34 1.78 -9.80
C GLU A 471 -9.74 1.37 -9.35
N ILE A 472 -9.84 0.65 -8.23
CA ILE A 472 -11.11 0.31 -7.59
C ILE A 472 -11.80 1.58 -7.06
N ASP A 473 -11.06 2.59 -6.58
CA ASP A 473 -11.63 3.89 -6.21
C ASP A 473 -12.25 4.62 -7.40
N MET A 474 -11.66 4.56 -8.60
CA MET A 474 -12.25 5.13 -9.83
C MET A 474 -13.63 4.55 -10.14
N LEU A 475 -13.82 3.23 -10.00
CA LEU A 475 -15.10 2.54 -10.26
C LEU A 475 -16.26 3.11 -9.41
N PHE A 476 -15.95 3.69 -8.26
CA PHE A 476 -16.93 4.29 -7.35
C PHE A 476 -16.98 5.82 -7.39
N GLY A 477 -16.24 6.45 -8.31
CA GLY A 477 -16.21 7.91 -8.48
C GLY A 477 -15.19 8.62 -7.58
N GLY A 478 -14.08 7.96 -7.24
CA GLY A 478 -12.85 8.64 -6.84
C GLY A 478 -12.18 9.37 -8.02
N PRO A 479 -11.24 10.29 -7.75
CA PRO A 479 -10.51 11.00 -8.79
C PRO A 479 -9.63 10.04 -9.62
N PRO A 480 -9.31 10.37 -10.88
CA PRO A 480 -8.42 9.59 -11.73
C PRO A 480 -6.99 9.50 -11.15
N PRO A 481 -6.16 8.54 -11.59
CA PRO A 481 -4.90 8.21 -10.92
C PRO A 481 -3.94 9.41 -10.93
N GLU A 482 -3.92 10.15 -12.04
CA GLU A 482 -3.11 11.35 -12.25
C GLU A 482 -3.41 12.52 -11.30
N GLU A 483 -4.61 12.59 -10.69
CA GLU A 483 -4.90 13.57 -9.64
C GLU A 483 -4.41 13.05 -8.28
N ARG A 484 -4.69 11.77 -7.96
CA ARG A 484 -4.28 11.17 -6.69
C ARG A 484 -2.75 11.05 -6.56
N GLN A 485 -2.03 10.79 -7.64
CA GLN A 485 -0.57 10.74 -7.64
C GLN A 485 0.03 12.08 -7.18
N LYS A 486 -0.56 13.20 -7.64
CA LYS A 486 -0.16 14.57 -7.25
C LYS A 486 -0.52 14.93 -5.80
N ASP A 487 -1.50 14.26 -5.21
CA ASP A 487 -1.81 14.40 -3.77
C ASP A 487 -0.87 13.54 -2.90
N VAL A 488 -0.48 12.35 -3.37
CA VAL A 488 0.53 11.49 -2.71
C VAL A 488 1.91 12.16 -2.72
N GLU A 489 2.32 12.74 -3.85
CA GLU A 489 3.59 13.48 -3.98
C GLU A 489 3.67 14.68 -3.01
N ARG A 490 2.56 15.40 -2.76
CA ARG A 490 2.50 16.40 -1.67
C ARG A 490 2.68 15.78 -0.30
N ALA A 491 1.91 14.74 0.01
CA ALA A 491 1.92 14.11 1.33
C ALA A 491 3.30 13.51 1.71
N MET A 492 4.09 13.06 0.72
CA MET A 492 5.46 12.61 0.94
C MET A 492 6.43 13.76 1.18
N SER A 493 6.27 14.90 0.49
CA SER A 493 7.08 16.10 0.73
C SER A 493 6.83 16.71 2.12
N ASP A 494 5.57 16.84 2.52
CA ASP A 494 5.17 17.33 3.85
C ASP A 494 5.61 16.42 5.01
N ALA A 495 5.97 15.16 4.72
CA ALA A 495 6.49 14.21 5.71
C ALA A 495 8.01 14.37 5.93
N GLN A 496 8.80 14.51 4.86
CA GLN A 496 10.27 14.61 4.97
C GLN A 496 10.74 15.87 5.72
N HIS A 497 10.00 16.98 5.59
CA HIS A 497 10.34 18.23 6.28
C HIS A 497 10.15 18.19 7.81
N LYS A 498 9.45 17.18 8.36
CA LYS A 498 9.20 17.05 9.80
C LYS A 498 10.28 16.25 10.54
N THR A 499 11.02 15.39 9.86
CA THR A 499 11.92 14.45 10.53
C THR A 499 13.15 15.14 11.13
N HIS A 500 13.73 16.12 10.41
CA HIS A 500 14.94 16.83 10.87
C HIS A 500 14.71 17.85 12.01
N GLU A 501 13.47 18.17 12.38
CA GLU A 501 13.21 18.96 13.60
C GLU A 501 13.22 18.10 14.88
N ILE A 502 13.16 16.77 14.76
CA ILE A 502 13.02 15.85 15.90
C ILE A 502 14.39 15.41 16.46
N GLU A 503 15.39 15.20 15.59
CA GLU A 503 16.69 14.61 15.95
C GLU A 503 17.52 15.40 16.98
N PHE A 504 17.18 16.66 17.24
CA PHE A 504 17.93 17.54 18.15
C PHE A 504 17.41 17.62 19.60
N ASN A 505 16.31 16.91 19.95
CA ASN A 505 15.58 17.17 21.20
C ASN A 505 15.41 15.97 22.17
N GLU A 506 15.89 14.76 21.84
CA GLU A 506 15.83 13.59 22.74
C GLU A 506 17.07 13.42 23.63
N HIS A 507 17.36 14.42 24.47
CA HIS A 507 18.14 14.23 25.70
C HIS A 507 17.27 14.62 26.92
N GLY A 508 16.34 13.71 27.24
CA GLY A 508 15.40 13.85 28.36
C GLY A 508 16.06 13.87 29.74
N PRO A 509 15.37 14.40 30.77
CA PRO A 509 16.03 14.99 31.93
C PRO A 509 16.41 13.99 33.03
N LYS A 510 17.50 14.31 33.74
CA LYS A 510 17.67 13.94 35.15
C LYS A 510 17.11 15.07 36.04
N PRO A 511 16.55 14.76 37.23
CA PRO A 511 15.87 15.76 38.04
C PRO A 511 16.86 16.72 38.71
N GLU A 512 16.55 18.02 38.65
CA GLU A 512 17.11 19.01 39.58
C GLU A 512 16.47 18.82 40.96
N GLY A 513 17.26 18.98 42.03
CA GLY A 513 16.77 18.74 43.38
C GLY A 513 17.78 19.06 44.49
N VAL A 514 17.57 20.23 45.11
CA VAL A 514 18.04 20.69 46.43
C VAL A 514 19.39 21.43 46.49
N GLU A 515 19.36 22.56 47.22
CA GLU A 515 20.46 23.49 47.45
C GLU A 515 21.50 23.00 48.49
N HIS A 516 22.73 23.52 48.45
CA HIS A 516 23.20 24.51 49.44
C HIS A 516 24.62 25.04 49.13
N GLU A 517 25.14 25.89 50.01
CA GLU A 517 26.25 26.81 49.77
C GLU A 517 27.67 26.26 50.06
N THR A 518 28.64 27.14 49.78
CA THR A 518 30.05 27.20 50.18
C THR A 518 30.35 26.77 51.63
N PRO A 519 31.60 26.34 52.00
CA PRO A 519 32.84 27.00 51.58
C PRO A 519 34.12 26.13 51.40
N THR A 520 35.24 26.84 51.18
CA THR A 520 36.60 26.31 50.96
C THR A 520 37.34 25.90 52.24
N LYS A 521 38.20 24.87 52.15
CA LYS A 521 39.65 24.86 52.54
C LYS A 521 40.22 23.44 52.72
N HIS A 522 41.48 23.26 52.25
CA HIS A 522 42.56 22.43 52.83
C HIS A 522 42.34 20.92 53.14
N ARG A 523 43.36 20.07 53.34
CA ARG A 523 44.79 20.01 52.91
C ARG A 523 45.36 18.67 53.45
N GLN A 524 46.29 18.03 52.72
CA GLN A 524 47.16 16.93 53.20
C GLN A 524 46.44 15.58 53.51
N ASP A 525 47.12 14.41 53.56
CA ASP A 525 48.57 14.14 53.41
C ASP A 525 48.89 12.72 52.84
N LEU A 526 50.19 12.46 52.62
CA LEU A 526 50.87 11.17 52.30
C LEU A 526 50.66 10.59 50.87
N GLY A 527 51.68 10.07 50.18
CA GLY A 527 53.14 10.10 50.45
C GLY A 527 53.97 9.08 49.65
N SER A 528 55.27 9.37 49.44
CA SER A 528 56.32 8.54 48.79
C SER A 528 56.27 8.45 47.24
N LYS A 529 57.31 8.88 46.48
CA LYS A 529 58.63 8.27 46.11
C LYS A 529 58.53 7.32 44.89
N ALA A 530 59.45 7.29 43.91
CA ALA A 530 60.65 8.10 43.61
C ALA A 530 60.96 8.07 42.08
N ASP A 531 62.13 8.59 41.67
CA ASP A 531 62.55 8.94 40.29
C ASP A 531 63.57 7.90 39.70
N PRO A 532 64.35 8.10 38.60
CA PRO A 532 64.07 7.47 37.29
C PRO A 532 65.23 6.65 36.63
N ASP A 533 65.12 6.42 35.31
CA ASP A 533 66.15 6.23 34.26
C ASP A 533 66.79 4.84 33.89
N GLU A 534 67.13 4.75 32.58
CA GLU A 534 68.07 3.84 31.85
C GLU A 534 67.85 2.29 31.82
N ALA A 535 68.40 1.47 30.89
CA ALA A 535 68.76 1.62 29.45
C ALA A 535 69.17 0.26 28.78
N PHE A 536 69.28 0.26 27.43
CA PHE A 536 70.21 -0.53 26.55
C PHE A 536 70.03 -2.05 26.16
N GLN A 537 70.10 -2.26 24.82
CA GLN A 537 70.73 -3.31 23.99
C GLN A 537 70.49 -4.85 24.09
N ALA A 538 69.89 -5.38 22.99
CA ALA A 538 70.35 -6.40 22.02
C ALA A 538 71.38 -7.53 22.35
N GLN A 539 71.03 -8.77 21.97
CA GLN A 539 71.78 -9.78 21.15
C GLN A 539 70.79 -10.94 20.81
N GLU A 540 70.67 -11.57 19.63
CA GLU A 540 71.59 -12.16 18.62
C GLU A 540 71.69 -13.70 18.74
N TYR A 541 71.23 -14.45 17.71
CA TYR A 541 71.74 -15.81 17.42
C TYR A 541 71.51 -16.25 15.95
N GLN A 542 72.26 -17.26 15.52
CA GLN A 542 72.48 -17.74 14.14
C GLN A 542 71.54 -18.93 13.77
N GLY A 543 71.39 -19.41 12.52
CA GLY A 543 71.92 -18.99 11.21
C GLY A 543 72.09 -20.17 10.21
N THR A 544 72.19 -19.87 8.90
CA THR A 544 72.33 -20.81 7.74
C THR A 544 71.06 -21.57 7.31
N LYS A 545 70.85 -21.94 6.03
CA LYS A 545 71.82 -22.20 4.93
C LYS A 545 71.25 -21.87 3.52
N SER A 546 72.13 -21.37 2.63
CA SER A 546 72.14 -21.27 1.14
C SER A 546 70.93 -21.82 0.34
N SER A 547 70.47 -21.22 -0.78
CA SER A 547 71.30 -20.62 -1.86
C SER A 547 70.59 -19.69 -2.87
N LYS A 548 71.34 -18.72 -3.44
CA LYS A 548 71.45 -18.24 -4.85
C LYS A 548 70.25 -18.45 -5.83
N ILE A 549 69.89 -17.53 -6.75
CA ILE A 549 70.66 -16.43 -7.40
C ILE A 549 69.74 -15.25 -7.84
N THR A 550 70.31 -14.23 -8.49
CA THR A 550 69.83 -12.83 -8.65
C THR A 550 68.82 -12.50 -9.77
N PHE A 551 68.14 -11.35 -9.58
CA PHE A 551 67.50 -10.42 -10.54
C PHE A 551 66.31 -10.86 -11.41
N SER A 552 65.17 -10.18 -11.19
CA SER A 552 64.54 -9.28 -12.17
C SER A 552 63.88 -8.10 -11.43
N ILE A 553 63.71 -6.95 -12.09
CA ILE A 553 62.83 -5.86 -11.64
C ILE A 553 61.58 -5.91 -12.51
N GLU A 554 60.41 -6.12 -11.92
CA GLU A 554 59.13 -6.10 -12.65
C GLU A 554 58.08 -5.34 -11.85
N ALA A 555 57.32 -4.49 -12.56
CA ALA A 555 56.10 -3.79 -12.17
C ALA A 555 56.02 -3.17 -10.75
N MET A 556 56.23 -1.85 -10.68
CA MET A 556 55.35 -1.02 -9.87
C MET A 556 53.92 -1.07 -10.49
N PRO A 557 52.84 -0.83 -9.72
CA PRO A 557 51.51 -0.64 -10.32
C PRO A 557 51.52 0.51 -11.33
N ASP A 558 50.66 0.42 -12.34
CA ASP A 558 50.61 1.36 -13.47
C ASP A 558 50.46 2.83 -13.02
N GLU A 559 50.94 3.73 -13.86
CA GLU A 559 51.11 5.16 -13.55
C GLU A 559 49.81 5.84 -13.07
N ILE A 560 49.96 6.80 -12.14
CA ILE A 560 48.86 7.67 -11.69
C ILE A 560 48.21 8.30 -12.94
N PRO A 561 46.89 8.20 -13.15
CA PRO A 561 46.26 8.72 -14.36
C PRO A 561 46.54 10.22 -14.58
N GLU A 562 47.31 10.55 -15.63
CA GLU A 562 47.62 11.94 -15.99
C GLU A 562 46.35 12.77 -16.29
N ARG A 563 45.25 12.10 -16.63
CA ARG A 563 43.94 12.68 -16.89
C ARG A 563 42.89 12.14 -15.91
N LYS A 564 42.02 13.02 -15.43
CA LYS A 564 40.85 12.66 -14.62
C LYS A 564 39.86 11.75 -15.38
N LEU A 565 39.24 10.82 -14.64
CA LEU A 565 38.46 9.68 -15.13
C LEU A 565 37.02 10.03 -15.56
N ARG A 566 36.58 9.43 -16.67
CA ARG A 566 35.24 9.55 -17.27
C ARG A 566 34.56 8.17 -17.26
N LEU A 567 33.52 8.01 -16.45
CA LEU A 567 32.95 6.70 -16.09
C LEU A 567 31.47 6.54 -16.53
N PRO A 568 31.17 5.94 -17.70
CA PRO A 568 29.80 5.63 -18.13
C PRO A 568 29.24 4.28 -17.60
N SER A 569 28.01 4.34 -17.11
CA SER A 569 27.17 3.23 -16.63
C SER A 569 25.93 3.09 -17.52
N LEU A 570 25.74 1.91 -18.10
CA LEU A 570 24.67 1.62 -19.07
C LEU A 570 23.63 0.65 -18.50
N ASP A 571 22.37 1.10 -18.43
CA ASP A 571 21.28 0.32 -17.84
C ASP A 571 20.80 -0.85 -18.72
N GLY A 572 20.21 -1.87 -18.09
CA GLY A 572 19.50 -2.94 -18.80
C GLY A 572 18.14 -2.48 -19.34
N GLY A 573 17.74 -2.97 -20.54
CA GLY A 573 16.51 -2.48 -21.16
C GLY A 573 15.94 -3.16 -22.40
N GLY A 574 16.50 -4.28 -22.88
CA GLY A 574 16.04 -4.93 -24.11
C GLY A 574 16.38 -4.11 -25.35
N VAL A 575 15.53 -4.16 -26.39
CA VAL A 575 15.66 -3.35 -27.62
C VAL A 575 15.85 -1.84 -27.32
N ARG A 576 15.31 -1.36 -26.20
CA ARG A 576 15.42 0.05 -25.76
C ARG A 576 16.84 0.47 -25.37
N GLY A 577 17.82 -0.44 -25.34
CA GLY A 577 19.25 -0.09 -25.30
C GLY A 577 19.69 0.84 -26.44
N LEU A 578 18.96 0.85 -27.57
CA LEU A 578 19.13 1.85 -28.63
C LEU A 578 18.98 3.31 -28.13
N ALA A 579 18.13 3.56 -27.12
CA ALA A 579 18.00 4.89 -26.52
C ALA A 579 19.29 5.34 -25.84
N SER A 580 20.00 4.42 -25.17
CA SER A 580 21.28 4.72 -24.55
C SER A 580 22.35 5.05 -25.60
N LEU A 581 22.33 4.37 -26.76
CA LEU A 581 23.22 4.68 -27.88
C LEU A 581 22.90 6.02 -28.55
N TYR A 582 21.63 6.35 -28.81
CA TYR A 582 21.26 7.66 -29.35
C TYR A 582 21.58 8.80 -28.37
N MET A 583 21.36 8.60 -27.06
CA MET A 583 21.74 9.57 -26.02
C MET A 583 23.27 9.74 -25.97
N LEU A 584 24.05 8.66 -26.03
CA LEU A 584 25.52 8.72 -26.13
C LEU A 584 25.98 9.47 -27.38
N LYS A 585 25.35 9.23 -28.55
CA LYS A 585 25.66 9.96 -29.79
C LYS A 585 25.46 11.46 -29.62
N GLN A 586 24.35 11.88 -29.02
CA GLN A 586 24.07 13.29 -28.76
C GLN A 586 25.05 13.90 -27.74
N LEU A 587 25.38 13.17 -26.66
CA LEU A 587 26.33 13.60 -25.63
C LEU A 587 27.76 13.76 -26.17
N LEU A 588 28.22 12.87 -27.05
CA LEU A 588 29.58 12.89 -27.58
C LEU A 588 29.74 13.69 -28.89
N SER A 589 28.64 14.14 -29.50
CA SER A 589 28.58 14.80 -30.82
C SER A 589 29.52 16.00 -31.06
N GLN A 590 30.05 16.64 -30.00
CA GLN A 590 30.98 17.78 -30.12
C GLN A 590 32.45 17.43 -29.80
N PHE A 591 32.77 16.17 -29.57
CA PHE A 591 34.16 15.67 -29.43
C PHE A 591 34.70 15.04 -30.73
N GLY A 592 33.95 15.16 -31.84
CA GLY A 592 34.32 14.59 -33.13
C GLY A 592 34.03 13.09 -33.23
N ASP A 593 34.68 12.42 -34.18
CA ASP A 593 34.50 10.99 -34.47
C ASP A 593 35.36 10.07 -33.58
N GLU A 594 35.76 10.53 -32.38
CA GLU A 594 36.48 9.70 -31.39
C GLU A 594 35.61 8.49 -30.98
N LYS A 595 36.21 7.29 -30.91
CA LYS A 595 35.48 6.12 -30.43
C LYS A 595 35.26 6.23 -28.92
N PRO A 596 34.15 5.70 -28.37
CA PRO A 596 33.94 5.70 -26.92
C PRO A 596 35.04 4.98 -26.11
N CYS A 597 35.80 4.05 -26.72
CA CYS A 597 36.97 3.42 -26.10
C CYS A 597 38.24 4.29 -26.05
N ASP A 598 38.32 5.35 -26.87
CA ASP A 598 39.37 6.37 -26.80
C ASP A 598 38.95 7.52 -25.84
N PHE A 599 37.63 7.75 -25.72
CA PHE A 599 37.07 8.83 -24.91
C PHE A 599 36.91 8.50 -23.41
N PHE A 600 36.43 7.30 -23.07
CA PHE A 600 36.11 6.89 -21.69
C PHE A 600 37.17 5.95 -21.09
N ASP A 601 37.39 6.04 -19.78
CA ASP A 601 38.45 5.28 -19.09
C ASP A 601 37.93 3.92 -18.53
N MET A 602 36.64 3.85 -18.13
CA MET A 602 35.98 2.56 -17.82
C MET A 602 34.46 2.56 -18.10
N ILE A 603 33.96 1.59 -18.88
CA ILE A 603 32.51 1.38 -19.13
C ILE A 603 31.96 0.20 -18.31
N ALA A 604 30.83 0.41 -17.64
CA ALA A 604 30.04 -0.65 -16.99
C ALA A 604 28.70 -0.89 -17.71
N GLY A 605 28.28 -2.15 -17.80
CA GLY A 605 26.97 -2.50 -18.35
C GLY A 605 26.32 -3.72 -17.70
N THR A 606 24.99 -3.80 -17.79
CA THR A 606 24.16 -4.90 -17.27
C THR A 606 23.06 -5.23 -18.28
N SER A 607 22.56 -6.46 -18.32
CA SER A 607 21.64 -6.95 -19.37
C SER A 607 22.12 -6.53 -20.78
N THR A 608 21.26 -5.89 -21.58
CA THR A 608 21.59 -5.29 -22.88
C THR A 608 22.55 -4.11 -22.84
N GLY A 609 22.63 -3.37 -21.73
CA GLY A 609 23.68 -2.37 -21.51
C GLY A 609 25.06 -3.01 -21.46
N GLY A 610 25.15 -4.26 -21.01
CA GLY A 610 26.37 -5.07 -21.06
C GLY A 610 26.80 -5.43 -22.49
N LEU A 611 25.86 -5.73 -23.39
CA LEU A 611 26.17 -5.91 -24.82
C LEU A 611 26.76 -4.63 -25.43
N ILE A 612 26.18 -3.47 -25.09
CA ILE A 612 26.65 -2.17 -25.58
C ILE A 612 28.05 -1.86 -25.00
N ALA A 613 28.28 -2.08 -23.71
CA ALA A 613 29.60 -1.90 -23.09
C ALA A 613 30.69 -2.78 -23.76
N ILE A 614 30.37 -4.04 -24.08
CA ILE A 614 31.26 -4.93 -24.84
C ILE A 614 31.51 -4.42 -26.26
N MET A 615 30.48 -3.97 -26.98
CA MET A 615 30.62 -3.42 -28.33
C MET A 615 31.49 -2.16 -28.37
N LEU A 616 31.27 -1.23 -27.44
CA LEU A 616 31.98 0.04 -27.39
C LEU A 616 33.43 -0.09 -26.88
N ALA A 617 33.68 -0.88 -25.83
CA ALA A 617 34.99 -0.95 -25.17
C ALA A 617 35.82 -2.20 -25.49
N CYS A 618 35.20 -3.36 -25.74
CA CYS A 618 35.93 -4.61 -26.06
C CYS A 618 36.02 -4.91 -27.56
N LEU A 619 35.12 -4.37 -28.37
CA LEU A 619 35.13 -4.52 -29.84
C LEU A 619 35.51 -3.20 -30.55
N GLU A 620 35.83 -2.14 -29.79
CA GLU A 620 36.18 -0.81 -30.28
C GLU A 620 35.27 -0.27 -31.41
N MET A 621 33.95 -0.49 -31.30
CA MET A 621 32.99 0.02 -32.28
C MET A 621 32.78 1.53 -32.12
N SER A 622 32.54 2.25 -33.24
CA SER A 622 31.94 3.57 -33.15
C SER A 622 30.50 3.48 -32.64
N ILE A 623 29.90 4.61 -32.27
CA ILE A 623 28.50 4.62 -31.79
C ILE A 623 27.54 4.17 -32.90
N ASP A 624 27.81 4.53 -34.17
CA ASP A 624 26.98 4.12 -35.30
C ASP A 624 27.18 2.65 -35.69
N ASP A 625 28.42 2.14 -35.70
CA ASP A 625 28.68 0.70 -35.88
C ASP A 625 27.96 -0.11 -34.80
N CYS A 626 27.98 0.38 -33.55
CA CYS A 626 27.30 -0.24 -32.43
C CYS A 626 25.77 -0.18 -32.56
N ILE A 627 25.20 0.89 -33.12
CA ILE A 627 23.75 1.01 -33.39
C ILE A 627 23.30 -0.04 -34.41
N ASP A 628 24.03 -0.20 -35.52
CA ASP A 628 23.67 -1.19 -36.54
C ASP A 628 23.98 -2.63 -36.11
N ALA A 629 25.10 -2.87 -35.41
CA ALA A 629 25.42 -4.18 -34.82
C ALA A 629 24.36 -4.60 -33.78
N PHE A 630 23.98 -3.70 -32.85
CA PHE A 630 22.96 -3.96 -31.84
C PHE A 630 21.56 -4.16 -32.48
N THR A 631 21.19 -3.34 -33.47
CA THR A 631 19.92 -3.52 -34.22
C THR A 631 19.88 -4.88 -34.90
N SER A 632 20.96 -5.27 -35.59
CA SER A 632 21.10 -6.57 -36.28
C SER A 632 21.04 -7.74 -35.30
N LEU A 633 21.70 -7.62 -34.15
CA LEU A 633 21.72 -8.64 -33.10
C LEU A 633 20.33 -8.86 -32.51
N MET A 634 19.65 -7.79 -32.10
CA MET A 634 18.34 -7.87 -31.43
C MET A 634 17.23 -8.36 -32.38
N GLY A 635 17.27 -7.94 -33.65
CA GLY A 635 16.35 -8.44 -34.69
C GLY A 635 16.53 -9.93 -35.02
N LYS A 636 17.71 -10.51 -34.74
CA LYS A 636 17.96 -11.97 -34.84
C LYS A 636 17.52 -12.69 -33.57
N ALA A 637 17.90 -12.19 -32.41
CA ALA A 637 17.70 -12.85 -31.11
C ALA A 637 16.23 -13.14 -30.77
N PHE A 638 15.30 -12.22 -31.10
CA PHE A 638 13.87 -12.38 -30.77
C PHE A 638 13.02 -13.05 -31.87
N LYS A 639 13.63 -13.52 -32.96
CA LYS A 639 12.90 -13.99 -34.16
C LYS A 639 12.19 -15.34 -34.02
N LYS A 640 12.55 -16.18 -33.03
CA LYS A 640 11.97 -17.51 -32.81
C LYS A 640 11.42 -17.64 -31.39
N GLU A 641 10.10 -17.49 -31.24
CA GLU A 641 9.37 -17.67 -29.98
C GLU A 641 8.76 -19.08 -29.88
N HIS A 642 8.90 -19.74 -28.72
CA HIS A 642 8.20 -20.99 -28.44
C HIS A 642 6.69 -20.74 -28.17
N LYS A 643 5.80 -21.58 -28.69
CA LYS A 643 4.33 -21.40 -28.51
C LYS A 643 3.74 -22.01 -27.23
N LEU A 644 4.38 -23.03 -26.62
CA LEU A 644 3.94 -23.61 -25.35
C LEU A 644 4.91 -23.28 -24.21
N ALA A 645 4.37 -23.10 -23.01
CA ALA A 645 5.13 -22.75 -21.80
C ALA A 645 5.88 -23.93 -21.16
N PHE A 646 5.44 -25.15 -21.44
CA PHE A 646 5.95 -26.39 -20.85
C PHE A 646 6.15 -27.45 -21.94
N THR A 647 7.14 -28.31 -21.74
CA THR A 647 7.21 -29.60 -22.45
C THR A 647 6.23 -30.60 -21.85
N PHE A 648 5.91 -31.67 -22.60
CA PHE A 648 5.07 -32.79 -22.15
C PHE A 648 5.59 -33.51 -20.88
N ARG A 649 6.82 -33.23 -20.44
CA ARG A 649 7.43 -33.71 -19.19
C ARG A 649 7.49 -32.63 -18.09
N GLY A 650 6.66 -31.59 -18.16
CA GLY A 650 6.49 -30.59 -17.10
C GLY A 650 7.64 -29.58 -16.91
N LYS A 651 8.75 -29.69 -17.66
CA LYS A 651 9.82 -28.68 -17.61
C LYS A 651 9.38 -27.39 -18.33
N VAL A 652 9.57 -26.27 -17.64
CA VAL A 652 9.40 -24.90 -18.15
C VAL A 652 10.28 -24.69 -19.39
N GLN A 653 9.77 -23.97 -20.39
CA GLN A 653 10.56 -23.52 -21.54
C GLN A 653 10.81 -22.01 -21.48
N HIS A 654 12.05 -21.61 -21.74
CA HIS A 654 12.44 -20.22 -22.00
C HIS A 654 11.74 -19.74 -23.29
N ARG A 655 11.55 -18.43 -23.41
CA ARG A 655 10.69 -17.86 -24.46
C ARG A 655 11.34 -17.85 -25.84
N TYR A 656 12.64 -17.55 -25.90
CA TYR A 656 13.44 -17.42 -27.12
C TYR A 656 14.63 -18.38 -27.14
N ASN A 657 15.14 -18.69 -28.33
CA ASN A 657 16.26 -19.62 -28.50
C ASN A 657 17.61 -18.91 -28.33
N SER A 658 18.30 -19.15 -27.20
CA SER A 658 19.59 -18.52 -26.89
C SER A 658 20.72 -18.84 -27.88
N LYS A 659 20.58 -19.88 -28.71
CA LYS A 659 21.55 -20.16 -29.79
C LYS A 659 21.48 -19.14 -30.93
N GLU A 660 20.33 -18.51 -31.16
CA GLU A 660 20.22 -17.41 -32.13
C GLU A 660 20.89 -16.14 -31.58
N LEU A 661 20.75 -15.88 -30.27
CA LEU A 661 21.45 -14.79 -29.57
C LEU A 661 22.97 -15.02 -29.56
N GLU A 662 23.43 -16.23 -29.21
CA GLU A 662 24.84 -16.61 -29.27
C GLU A 662 25.43 -16.42 -30.68
N LYS A 663 24.72 -16.90 -31.71
CA LYS A 663 25.14 -16.73 -33.11
C LYS A 663 25.20 -15.26 -33.51
N ALA A 664 24.22 -14.45 -33.11
CA ALA A 664 24.19 -13.03 -33.41
C ALA A 664 25.32 -12.24 -32.70
N ILE A 665 25.69 -12.63 -31.47
CA ILE A 665 26.86 -12.10 -30.76
C ILE A 665 28.16 -12.50 -31.48
N LYS A 666 28.30 -13.77 -31.86
CA LYS A 666 29.49 -14.26 -32.61
C LYS A 666 29.64 -13.58 -33.97
N GLU A 667 28.55 -13.38 -34.70
CA GLU A 667 28.52 -12.60 -35.95
C GLU A 667 29.03 -11.16 -35.73
N ALA A 668 28.59 -10.49 -34.66
CA ALA A 668 29.05 -9.14 -34.32
C ALA A 668 30.55 -9.08 -33.96
N ILE A 669 31.07 -10.09 -33.24
CA ILE A 669 32.51 -10.21 -32.95
C ILE A 669 33.30 -10.39 -34.27
N THR A 670 32.88 -11.32 -35.13
CA THR A 670 33.56 -11.55 -36.42
C THR A 670 33.49 -10.35 -37.37
N GLY A 671 32.49 -9.47 -37.21
CA GLY A 671 32.39 -8.21 -37.96
C GLY A 671 33.55 -7.24 -37.70
N THR A 672 34.27 -7.39 -36.58
CA THR A 672 35.47 -6.59 -36.24
C THR A 672 36.79 -7.25 -36.65
N GLY A 673 36.74 -8.41 -37.31
CA GLY A 673 37.93 -9.20 -37.66
C GLY A 673 38.46 -10.11 -36.55
N LEU A 674 37.90 -10.03 -35.33
CA LEU A 674 38.21 -10.95 -34.24
C LEU A 674 37.63 -12.36 -34.50
N HIS A 675 38.32 -13.39 -34.00
CA HIS A 675 37.80 -14.75 -34.04
C HIS A 675 36.53 -14.89 -33.17
N GLN A 676 35.56 -15.71 -33.59
CA GLN A 676 34.28 -15.90 -32.89
C GLN A 676 34.41 -16.36 -31.42
N ASP A 677 35.53 -16.99 -31.06
CA ASP A 677 35.87 -17.45 -29.70
C ASP A 677 37.00 -16.61 -29.07
N ALA A 678 37.17 -15.35 -29.47
CA ALA A 678 38.15 -14.44 -28.86
C ALA A 678 37.91 -14.26 -27.35
N LEU A 679 39.00 -14.20 -26.59
CA LEU A 679 38.99 -14.01 -25.15
C LEU A 679 38.50 -12.60 -24.78
N LEU A 680 37.83 -12.46 -23.64
CA LEU A 680 37.43 -11.16 -23.11
C LEU A 680 38.65 -10.27 -22.83
N ARG A 681 39.76 -10.89 -22.40
CA ARG A 681 41.10 -10.30 -22.20
C ARG A 681 42.04 -10.52 -23.40
N HIS A 682 41.54 -10.44 -24.63
CA HIS A 682 42.38 -10.61 -25.83
C HIS A 682 43.41 -9.47 -26.02
N ASN A 683 43.14 -8.29 -25.46
CA ASN A 683 44.11 -7.20 -25.32
C ASN A 683 44.50 -7.10 -23.83
N PRO A 684 45.78 -7.27 -23.44
CA PRO A 684 46.21 -7.18 -22.05
C PRO A 684 46.18 -5.75 -21.51
N THR A 685 46.26 -4.75 -22.38
CA THR A 685 46.25 -3.30 -22.05
C THR A 685 45.10 -2.65 -22.82
N PRO A 686 43.82 -2.90 -22.44
CA PRO A 686 42.67 -2.33 -23.13
C PRO A 686 42.60 -0.82 -22.91
N LYS A 687 42.43 -0.06 -24.01
CA LYS A 687 42.30 1.42 -23.99
C LYS A 687 41.26 1.90 -22.98
N CYS A 688 40.12 1.20 -22.94
CA CYS A 688 39.04 1.42 -22.01
C CYS A 688 38.79 0.12 -21.24
N LYS A 689 38.83 0.21 -19.90
CA LYS A 689 38.50 -0.93 -19.04
C LYS A 689 36.99 -1.19 -19.12
N CYS A 690 36.57 -2.43 -19.25
CA CYS A 690 35.16 -2.79 -19.39
C CYS A 690 34.81 -3.91 -18.43
N PHE A 691 33.64 -3.83 -17.81
CA PHE A 691 33.05 -4.97 -17.13
C PHE A 691 31.53 -5.07 -17.36
N VAL A 692 31.04 -6.30 -17.41
CA VAL A 692 29.61 -6.60 -17.48
C VAL A 692 29.13 -7.40 -16.27
N VAL A 693 27.92 -7.11 -15.84
CA VAL A 693 27.32 -7.67 -14.61
C VAL A 693 26.47 -8.90 -14.93
N ALA A 694 26.75 -10.01 -14.25
CA ALA A 694 25.92 -11.21 -14.25
C ALA A 694 25.77 -11.77 -12.82
N LEU A 695 24.80 -12.66 -12.62
CA LEU A 695 24.58 -13.37 -11.36
C LEU A 695 24.91 -14.86 -11.53
N SER A 696 25.68 -15.43 -10.60
CA SER A 696 25.85 -16.87 -10.49
C SER A 696 24.56 -17.50 -9.96
N GLU A 697 23.96 -18.44 -10.68
CA GLU A 697 22.73 -19.13 -10.26
C GLU A 697 22.96 -19.98 -8.99
N GLN A 698 24.15 -20.60 -8.92
CA GLN A 698 24.55 -21.53 -7.86
C GLN A 698 24.89 -20.80 -6.55
N ALA A 699 25.69 -19.73 -6.62
CA ALA A 699 26.15 -18.97 -5.46
C ALA A 699 25.26 -17.76 -5.11
N ARG A 700 24.41 -17.30 -6.04
CA ARG A 700 23.63 -16.03 -5.96
C ARG A 700 24.48 -14.78 -5.75
N THR A 701 25.76 -14.85 -6.12
CA THR A 701 26.72 -13.74 -6.08
C THR A 701 26.76 -13.02 -7.42
N ILE A 702 27.08 -11.73 -7.36
CA ILE A 702 27.38 -10.91 -8.54
C ILE A 702 28.77 -11.29 -9.04
N THR A 703 28.89 -11.45 -10.36
CA THR A 703 30.15 -11.66 -11.08
C THR A 703 30.35 -10.47 -12.03
N HIS A 704 31.53 -9.84 -11.97
CA HIS A 704 31.97 -8.85 -12.95
C HIS A 704 32.86 -9.56 -13.97
N PHE A 705 32.44 -9.62 -15.23
CA PHE A 705 33.28 -10.14 -16.31
C PHE A 705 34.11 -9.00 -16.90
N THR A 706 35.41 -8.97 -16.63
CA THR A 706 36.33 -7.85 -16.93
C THR A 706 37.21 -8.10 -18.17
N ASN A 707 37.40 -7.08 -19.03
CA ASN A 707 38.37 -7.13 -20.15
C ASN A 707 39.83 -6.88 -19.73
N TYR A 708 40.05 -6.56 -18.45
CA TYR A 708 41.33 -6.26 -17.81
C TYR A 708 41.52 -7.16 -16.59
N LYS A 709 42.75 -7.25 -16.05
CA LYS A 709 43.09 -8.04 -14.86
C LYS A 709 43.13 -7.16 -13.59
N LYS A 710 42.84 -7.74 -12.42
CA LYS A 710 42.99 -7.07 -11.11
C LYS A 710 44.22 -7.56 -10.34
N ASP A 711 44.82 -6.70 -9.55
CA ASP A 711 46.14 -6.91 -8.92
C ASP A 711 46.18 -7.98 -7.82
N HIS A 712 45.02 -8.45 -7.37
CA HIS A 712 44.88 -9.54 -6.39
C HIS A 712 44.06 -10.74 -6.93
N GLU A 713 43.96 -10.86 -8.25
CA GLU A 713 43.14 -11.90 -8.89
C GLU A 713 43.79 -13.28 -8.91
N MET A 714 43.49 -14.07 -7.88
CA MET A 714 43.98 -15.45 -7.72
C MET A 714 43.36 -16.50 -8.67
N SER A 715 42.44 -16.12 -9.56
CA SER A 715 41.63 -17.06 -10.35
C SER A 715 41.92 -17.01 -11.84
N THR A 716 42.41 -18.12 -12.40
CA THR A 716 42.62 -18.31 -13.86
C THR A 716 41.32 -18.47 -14.66
N PHE A 717 40.16 -18.24 -14.05
CA PHE A 717 38.85 -18.30 -14.71
C PHE A 717 38.72 -17.22 -15.80
N TYR A 718 38.93 -15.95 -15.44
CA TYR A 718 38.66 -14.82 -16.32
C TYR A 718 39.57 -14.77 -17.56
N ASP A 719 40.80 -15.29 -17.44
CA ASP A 719 41.74 -15.42 -18.56
C ASP A 719 41.28 -16.44 -19.64
N LYS A 720 40.26 -17.26 -19.35
CA LYS A 720 39.65 -18.22 -20.29
C LYS A 720 38.30 -17.77 -20.84
N VAL A 721 37.64 -16.79 -20.20
CA VAL A 721 36.29 -16.35 -20.58
C VAL A 721 36.34 -15.65 -21.94
N LYS A 722 35.43 -16.01 -22.84
CA LYS A 722 35.32 -15.39 -24.17
C LYS A 722 34.38 -14.20 -24.18
N ILE A 723 34.57 -13.30 -25.14
CA ILE A 723 33.69 -12.13 -25.35
C ILE A 723 32.23 -12.57 -25.47
N TRP A 724 31.95 -13.63 -26.26
CA TRP A 724 30.58 -14.11 -26.47
C TRP A 724 29.97 -14.77 -25.23
N GLU A 725 30.79 -15.37 -24.35
CA GLU A 725 30.34 -16.04 -23.13
C GLU A 725 29.91 -15.01 -22.09
N ALA A 726 30.73 -13.96 -21.88
CA ALA A 726 30.37 -12.82 -21.04
C ALA A 726 29.13 -12.06 -21.57
N ALA A 727 29.08 -11.81 -22.89
CA ALA A 727 27.93 -11.21 -23.56
C ALA A 727 26.65 -12.05 -23.42
N ARG A 728 26.75 -13.39 -23.48
CA ARG A 728 25.62 -14.30 -23.22
C ARG A 728 25.21 -14.32 -21.75
N ALA A 729 26.16 -14.20 -20.82
CA ALA A 729 25.90 -14.21 -19.37
C ALA A 729 25.14 -12.96 -18.92
N THR A 730 25.63 -11.77 -19.26
CA THR A 730 24.88 -10.51 -19.00
C THR A 730 23.50 -10.54 -19.66
N SER A 731 23.37 -11.12 -20.86
CA SER A 731 22.10 -11.16 -21.60
C SER A 731 21.17 -12.35 -21.28
N ALA A 732 21.49 -13.18 -20.28
CA ALA A 732 20.72 -14.37 -19.93
C ALA A 732 19.44 -14.03 -19.11
N ALA A 733 18.59 -13.19 -19.69
CA ALA A 733 17.43 -12.60 -19.03
C ALA A 733 16.39 -13.66 -18.62
N THR A 734 16.08 -13.71 -17.32
CA THR A 734 15.12 -14.65 -16.71
C THR A 734 13.79 -14.67 -17.48
N SER A 735 13.28 -15.87 -17.76
CA SER A 735 12.13 -16.18 -18.64
C SER A 735 12.30 -15.94 -20.15
N PHE A 736 13.22 -15.07 -20.58
CA PHE A 736 13.47 -14.80 -22.01
C PHE A 736 14.46 -15.80 -22.62
N PHE A 737 15.63 -15.95 -22.00
CA PHE A 737 16.74 -16.81 -22.44
C PHE A 737 17.12 -17.82 -21.34
N ASP A 738 17.88 -18.85 -21.71
CA ASP A 738 18.43 -19.85 -20.79
C ASP A 738 19.76 -19.40 -20.15
N PRO A 739 20.09 -19.84 -18.92
CA PRO A 739 21.38 -19.59 -18.28
C PRO A 739 22.53 -20.13 -19.14
N ILE A 740 23.66 -19.43 -19.19
CA ILE A 740 24.89 -19.96 -19.79
C ILE A 740 25.74 -20.65 -18.71
N THR A 741 26.39 -21.76 -19.06
CA THR A 741 27.40 -22.40 -18.19
C THR A 741 28.80 -22.07 -18.70
N ILE A 742 29.67 -21.55 -17.83
CA ILE A 742 31.07 -21.20 -18.11
C ILE A 742 31.93 -21.83 -17.00
N ASP A 743 32.94 -22.62 -17.36
CA ASP A 743 33.82 -23.39 -16.46
C ASP A 743 33.05 -24.13 -15.31
N GLY A 744 31.90 -24.73 -15.65
CA GLY A 744 31.02 -25.46 -14.72
C GLY A 744 30.04 -24.61 -13.89
N SER A 745 30.20 -23.29 -13.87
CA SER A 745 29.31 -22.35 -13.17
C SER A 745 28.20 -21.84 -14.08
N ALA A 746 26.96 -21.78 -13.58
CA ALA A 746 25.80 -21.27 -14.33
C ALA A 746 25.52 -19.79 -14.04
N TYR A 747 25.24 -19.00 -15.07
CA TYR A 747 25.09 -17.54 -15.02
C TYR A 747 23.79 -17.04 -15.66
N VAL A 748 23.17 -16.03 -15.03
CA VAL A 748 21.97 -15.31 -15.49
C VAL A 748 22.19 -13.79 -15.48
N ASP A 749 21.31 -13.05 -16.16
CA ASP A 749 21.31 -11.58 -16.22
C ASP A 749 21.26 -10.92 -14.82
N GLY A 750 22.04 -9.86 -14.64
CA GLY A 750 22.06 -9.02 -13.42
C GLY A 750 20.85 -8.09 -13.24
N GLY A 751 19.93 -8.04 -14.21
CA GLY A 751 18.79 -7.12 -14.23
C GLY A 751 17.85 -7.13 -13.01
N LEU A 752 17.90 -8.13 -12.12
CA LEU A 752 17.21 -8.06 -10.82
C LEU A 752 18.21 -7.79 -9.70
N GLY A 753 18.16 -6.58 -9.14
CA GLY A 753 19.04 -6.05 -8.10
C GLY A 753 20.20 -5.20 -8.62
N MET A 754 20.56 -5.31 -9.91
CA MET A 754 21.64 -4.57 -10.56
C MET A 754 21.31 -4.10 -11.99
N ASN A 755 20.11 -3.59 -12.27
CA ASN A 755 19.74 -3.05 -13.61
C ASN A 755 20.36 -1.68 -13.93
N ASN A 756 20.84 -0.95 -12.93
CA ASN A 756 21.68 0.26 -13.09
C ASN A 756 23.02 0.01 -12.38
N PRO A 757 24.15 -0.20 -13.11
CA PRO A 757 25.40 -0.64 -12.51
C PRO A 757 26.26 0.48 -11.90
N VAL A 758 25.75 1.72 -11.75
CA VAL A 758 26.54 2.88 -11.27
C VAL A 758 27.21 2.65 -9.91
N ASP A 759 26.51 2.02 -8.95
CA ASP A 759 27.04 1.59 -7.65
C ASP A 759 28.27 0.66 -7.75
N ARG A 760 28.35 -0.12 -8.84
CA ARG A 760 29.44 -1.07 -9.10
C ARG A 760 30.56 -0.39 -9.86
N LEU A 761 30.24 0.43 -10.87
CA LEU A 761 31.23 1.21 -11.62
C LEU A 761 32.08 2.07 -10.69
N TRP A 762 31.46 2.70 -9.69
CA TRP A 762 32.17 3.46 -8.67
C TRP A 762 33.13 2.62 -7.81
N ARG A 763 32.68 1.45 -7.34
CA ARG A 763 33.49 0.55 -6.51
C ARG A 763 34.63 -0.10 -7.30
N GLU A 764 34.34 -0.50 -8.53
CA GLU A 764 35.31 -1.09 -9.45
C GLU A 764 36.38 -0.05 -9.83
N ALA A 765 35.97 1.19 -10.17
CA ALA A 765 36.91 2.28 -10.43
C ALA A 765 37.75 2.65 -9.19
N ARG A 766 37.20 2.54 -7.97
CA ARG A 766 37.98 2.73 -6.74
C ARG A 766 39.03 1.62 -6.56
N GLU A 767 38.67 0.36 -6.81
CA GLU A 767 39.58 -0.78 -6.71
C GLU A 767 40.68 -0.76 -7.78
N VAL A 768 40.43 -0.11 -8.93
CA VAL A 768 41.30 -0.19 -10.13
C VAL A 768 42.11 1.09 -10.40
N PHE A 769 41.69 2.25 -9.90
CA PHE A 769 42.37 3.53 -10.17
C PHE A 769 42.77 4.35 -8.93
N ALA A 770 42.28 4.01 -7.73
CA ALA A 770 42.60 4.76 -6.51
C ALA A 770 43.50 3.96 -5.58
N THR A 771 44.62 4.57 -5.15
CA THR A 771 45.48 3.98 -4.10
C THR A 771 44.78 4.01 -2.74
N SER A 772 45.30 3.25 -1.77
CA SER A 772 44.71 3.13 -0.42
C SER A 772 44.59 4.45 0.36
N GLU A 773 45.33 5.48 -0.04
CA GLU A 773 45.36 6.80 0.60
C GLU A 773 44.60 7.89 -0.18
N GLN A 774 44.07 7.58 -1.37
CA GLN A 774 43.38 8.54 -2.25
C GLN A 774 41.86 8.35 -2.26
N ASN A 775 41.12 9.46 -2.29
CA ASN A 775 39.69 9.44 -2.59
C ASN A 775 39.49 9.37 -4.10
N LEU A 776 38.58 8.50 -4.57
CA LEU A 776 38.26 8.41 -6.00
C LEU A 776 37.70 9.74 -6.54
N GLU A 777 36.96 10.50 -5.73
CA GLU A 777 36.34 11.77 -6.12
C GLU A 777 37.36 12.79 -6.66
N ASP A 778 38.57 12.83 -6.10
CA ASP A 778 39.65 13.69 -6.57
C ASP A 778 40.15 13.32 -7.97
N LEU A 779 39.99 12.05 -8.38
CA LEU A 779 40.39 11.53 -9.69
C LEU A 779 39.28 11.66 -10.76
N ILE A 780 38.04 12.00 -10.38
CA ILE A 780 36.90 11.99 -11.30
C ILE A 780 36.81 13.27 -12.13
N ARG A 781 36.60 13.10 -13.44
CA ARG A 781 36.17 14.14 -14.39
C ARG A 781 34.66 14.13 -14.53
N CYS A 782 34.05 12.96 -14.77
CA CYS A 782 32.60 12.79 -14.72
C CYS A 782 32.18 11.33 -14.52
N VAL A 783 31.00 11.14 -13.91
CA VAL A 783 30.27 9.86 -13.89
C VAL A 783 28.98 10.05 -14.68
N LEU A 784 28.76 9.20 -15.68
CA LEU A 784 27.62 9.27 -16.60
C LEU A 784 26.74 8.03 -16.41
N SER A 785 25.44 8.20 -16.21
CA SER A 785 24.47 7.10 -16.08
C SER A 785 23.39 7.25 -17.14
N VAL A 786 23.29 6.27 -18.05
CA VAL A 786 22.39 6.33 -19.21
C VAL A 786 21.34 5.22 -19.15
N GLY A 787 20.08 5.64 -19.05
CA GLY A 787 18.92 4.76 -18.96
C GLY A 787 18.30 4.35 -20.30
N THR A 788 17.32 3.46 -20.22
CA THR A 788 16.56 2.89 -21.36
C THR A 788 15.07 3.22 -21.31
N GLY A 789 14.68 4.19 -20.48
CA GLY A 789 13.31 4.57 -20.16
C GLY A 789 12.58 3.59 -19.23
N LYS A 790 11.41 3.99 -18.73
CA LYS A 790 10.52 3.09 -17.97
C LYS A 790 9.91 2.03 -18.91
N PRO A 791 9.78 0.74 -18.53
CA PRO A 791 9.14 -0.28 -19.36
C PRO A 791 7.60 -0.17 -19.34
N ALA A 792 6.90 -0.55 -20.41
CA ALA A 792 5.45 -0.74 -20.34
C ALA A 792 5.06 -1.90 -19.42
N LEU A 793 3.95 -1.68 -18.70
CA LEU A 793 3.10 -2.71 -18.10
C LEU A 793 2.28 -3.51 -19.15
N LYS A 794 2.86 -3.78 -20.34
CA LYS A 794 2.28 -4.69 -21.33
C LYS A 794 2.62 -6.13 -20.94
N ALA A 795 1.66 -6.82 -20.33
CA ALA A 795 1.83 -8.16 -19.78
C ALA A 795 2.26 -9.19 -20.84
N PHE A 796 3.51 -9.62 -20.80
CA PHE A 796 3.99 -10.76 -21.59
C PHE A 796 3.51 -12.09 -21.00
N GLY A 797 2.90 -12.92 -21.84
CA GLY A 797 2.31 -14.19 -21.41
C GLY A 797 3.33 -15.29 -21.18
N ARG A 798 3.36 -15.82 -19.94
CA ARG A 798 3.75 -17.21 -19.57
C ARG A 798 3.53 -17.44 -18.06
N SER A 799 3.96 -16.48 -17.23
CA SER A 799 3.60 -16.32 -15.81
C SER A 799 3.53 -14.81 -15.52
N VAL A 800 2.32 -14.27 -15.35
CA VAL A 800 2.12 -12.80 -15.35
C VAL A 800 2.60 -12.14 -14.04
N SER A 801 2.44 -12.83 -12.90
CA SER A 801 2.82 -12.30 -11.58
C SER A 801 4.32 -12.16 -11.41
N GLU A 802 5.11 -13.11 -11.92
CA GLU A 802 6.57 -13.10 -11.76
C GLU A 802 7.25 -12.18 -12.78
N VAL A 803 6.86 -12.27 -14.06
CA VAL A 803 7.45 -11.42 -15.12
C VAL A 803 6.99 -9.97 -14.98
N GLY A 804 5.71 -9.73 -14.68
CA GLY A 804 5.20 -8.38 -14.43
C GLY A 804 5.81 -7.75 -13.18
N GLY A 805 5.89 -8.50 -12.08
CA GLY A 805 6.55 -8.05 -10.85
C GLY A 805 8.04 -7.73 -11.06
N SER A 806 8.75 -8.57 -11.83
CA SER A 806 10.16 -8.32 -12.18
C SER A 806 10.34 -7.04 -13.00
N LEU A 807 9.49 -6.80 -14.02
CA LEU A 807 9.58 -5.59 -14.85
C LEU A 807 9.30 -4.29 -14.08
N VAL A 808 8.38 -4.33 -13.10
CA VAL A 808 8.13 -3.20 -12.20
C VAL A 808 9.28 -3.01 -11.21
N ALA A 809 9.82 -4.10 -10.65
CA ALA A 809 10.98 -4.05 -9.77
C ALA A 809 12.18 -3.42 -10.49
N ILE A 810 12.54 -3.91 -11.68
CA ILE A 810 13.56 -3.35 -12.58
C ILE A 810 13.40 -1.83 -12.75
N ALA A 811 12.17 -1.37 -13.03
CA ALA A 811 11.89 0.03 -13.31
C ALA A 811 12.06 0.94 -12.09
N THR A 812 11.57 0.49 -10.93
CA THR A 812 11.69 1.21 -9.65
C THR A 812 13.14 1.21 -9.16
N GLU A 813 13.78 0.04 -9.17
CA GLU A 813 15.18 -0.18 -8.78
C GLU A 813 16.14 0.70 -9.59
N THR A 814 15.94 0.80 -10.91
CA THR A 814 16.82 1.58 -11.81
C THR A 814 16.93 3.05 -11.40
N GLU A 815 15.81 3.67 -11.00
CA GLU A 815 15.75 5.06 -10.56
C GLU A 815 16.04 5.21 -9.05
N GLU A 816 15.71 4.20 -8.24
CA GLU A 816 16.12 4.13 -6.84
C GLU A 816 17.64 4.09 -6.71
N LYS A 817 18.32 3.25 -7.50
CA LYS A 817 19.78 3.17 -7.59
C LYS A 817 20.43 4.48 -8.00
N HIS A 818 19.89 5.15 -9.03
CA HIS A 818 20.32 6.49 -9.41
C HIS A 818 20.22 7.47 -8.23
N ARG A 819 19.08 7.50 -7.53
CA ARG A 819 18.84 8.38 -6.38
C ARG A 819 19.72 8.04 -5.17
N THR A 820 19.94 6.75 -4.89
CA THR A 820 20.87 6.30 -3.84
C THR A 820 22.30 6.73 -4.15
N PHE A 821 22.75 6.60 -5.40
CA PHE A 821 24.07 7.06 -5.82
C PHE A 821 24.20 8.58 -5.73
N TYR A 822 23.19 9.33 -6.20
CA TYR A 822 23.12 10.80 -6.11
C TYR A 822 23.22 11.29 -4.66
N ASN A 823 22.44 10.69 -3.76
CA ASN A 823 22.40 11.09 -2.35
C ASN A 823 23.67 10.68 -1.58
N SER A 824 24.30 9.55 -1.93
CA SER A 824 25.54 9.09 -1.27
C SER A 824 26.81 9.79 -1.78
N HIS A 825 26.74 10.45 -2.93
CA HIS A 825 27.83 11.26 -3.51
C HIS A 825 27.33 12.68 -3.84
N GLU A 826 26.65 13.32 -2.88
CA GLU A 826 26.01 14.62 -3.09
C GLU A 826 27.01 15.69 -3.55
N ASP A 827 28.28 15.59 -3.14
CA ASP A 827 29.32 16.53 -3.57
C ASP A 827 29.72 16.34 -5.05
N LEU A 828 29.64 15.14 -5.64
CA LEU A 828 29.74 14.97 -7.10
C LEU A 828 28.56 15.64 -7.83
N ALA A 829 27.36 15.62 -7.23
CA ALA A 829 26.19 16.27 -7.80
C ALA A 829 26.27 17.81 -7.68
N ARG A 830 26.67 18.34 -6.52
CA ARG A 830 26.92 19.77 -6.27
C ARG A 830 28.01 20.34 -7.19
N GLN A 831 29.09 19.58 -7.39
CA GLN A 831 30.18 19.93 -8.31
C GLN A 831 29.85 19.71 -9.79
N ARG A 832 28.64 19.19 -10.11
CA ARG A 832 28.19 18.85 -11.48
C ARG A 832 29.09 17.84 -12.21
N LEU A 833 29.63 16.87 -11.48
CA LEU A 833 30.44 15.77 -12.02
C LEU A 833 29.60 14.51 -12.28
N TYR A 834 28.44 14.34 -11.63
CA TYR A 834 27.50 13.23 -11.89
C TYR A 834 26.34 13.65 -12.81
N PHE A 835 26.08 12.85 -13.85
CA PHE A 835 25.03 13.07 -14.83
C PHE A 835 24.14 11.84 -15.03
N ARG A 836 22.82 12.02 -14.99
CA ARG A 836 21.82 11.00 -15.33
C ARG A 836 20.97 11.48 -16.52
N PHE A 837 20.91 10.64 -17.55
CA PHE A 837 20.01 10.81 -18.69
C PHE A 837 19.17 9.55 -18.85
N ASN A 838 17.85 9.67 -18.79
CA ASN A 838 16.93 8.54 -18.94
C ASN A 838 15.69 8.99 -19.73
N PRO A 839 15.62 8.69 -21.04
CA PRO A 839 14.54 9.20 -21.89
C PRO A 839 13.15 8.72 -21.43
N PRO A 840 12.20 9.62 -21.16
CA PRO A 840 10.83 9.27 -20.77
C PRO A 840 10.03 8.74 -21.97
N TYR A 841 8.83 8.20 -21.70
CA TYR A 841 7.86 7.77 -22.72
C TYR A 841 8.37 6.70 -23.72
N LEU A 842 9.43 5.95 -23.38
CA LEU A 842 9.83 4.71 -24.05
C LEU A 842 9.08 3.48 -23.51
N ASP A 843 8.05 3.68 -22.70
CA ASP A 843 7.23 2.64 -22.09
C ASP A 843 6.45 1.86 -23.15
N ALA A 844 5.74 2.54 -24.05
CA ALA A 844 4.85 1.92 -25.04
C ALA A 844 5.53 0.93 -26.02
N ILE A 845 6.87 0.86 -25.99
CA ILE A 845 7.77 0.00 -26.76
C ILE A 845 8.23 -1.15 -25.85
N ALA A 846 7.91 -2.37 -26.22
CA ALA A 846 8.22 -3.56 -25.43
C ALA A 846 9.62 -4.13 -25.77
N LEU A 847 10.18 -4.90 -24.83
CA LEU A 847 11.62 -5.28 -24.81
C LEU A 847 12.15 -6.02 -26.06
N ASN A 848 11.27 -6.55 -26.91
CA ASN A 848 11.58 -7.34 -28.10
C ASN A 848 11.10 -6.72 -29.44
N GLU A 849 10.47 -5.53 -29.42
CA GLU A 849 9.90 -4.87 -30.62
C GLU A 849 11.00 -4.14 -31.44
N ALA A 850 11.95 -4.91 -32.00
CA ALA A 850 13.12 -4.39 -32.73
C ALA A 850 12.76 -3.51 -33.93
N GLU A 851 11.59 -3.70 -34.51
CA GLU A 851 11.01 -2.89 -35.58
C GLU A 851 10.77 -1.42 -35.19
N LYS A 852 10.61 -1.10 -33.90
CA LYS A 852 10.32 0.27 -33.42
C LYS A 852 11.56 1.16 -33.23
N ARG A 853 12.70 0.82 -33.85
CA ARG A 853 13.94 1.62 -33.77
C ARG A 853 13.75 3.10 -34.14
N GLY A 854 12.84 3.40 -35.07
CA GLY A 854 12.47 4.77 -35.45
C GLY A 854 11.83 5.56 -34.30
N ASP A 855 10.84 4.96 -33.64
CA ASP A 855 10.14 5.57 -32.49
C ASP A 855 11.11 5.83 -31.32
N ILE A 856 12.03 4.89 -31.05
CA ILE A 856 13.06 5.03 -30.01
C ILE A 856 13.98 6.20 -30.32
N ARG A 857 14.44 6.32 -31.59
CA ARG A 857 15.32 7.41 -32.02
C ARG A 857 14.65 8.76 -31.83
N VAL A 858 13.47 8.96 -32.43
CA VAL A 858 12.75 10.24 -32.38
C VAL A 858 12.48 10.68 -30.95
N ARG A 859 11.99 9.79 -30.08
CA ARG A 859 11.73 10.14 -28.66
C ARG A 859 12.99 10.45 -27.86
N THR A 860 14.13 9.84 -28.23
CA THR A 860 15.42 10.14 -27.58
C THR A 860 15.98 11.48 -28.06
N GLU A 861 15.88 11.76 -29.36
CA GLU A 861 16.24 13.05 -29.97
C GLU A 861 15.36 14.19 -29.41
N GLU A 862 14.04 13.99 -29.29
CA GLU A 862 13.10 14.92 -28.65
C GLU A 862 13.48 15.18 -27.18
N TYR A 863 13.76 14.12 -26.40
CA TYR A 863 14.19 14.24 -25.01
C TYR A 863 15.49 15.05 -24.86
N GLY A 864 16.52 14.75 -25.64
CA GLY A 864 17.80 15.46 -25.57
C GLY A 864 17.75 16.91 -26.04
N ASN A 865 16.74 17.27 -26.85
CA ASN A 865 16.49 18.63 -27.34
C ASN A 865 15.56 19.46 -26.44
N ASP A 866 14.97 18.89 -25.38
CA ASP A 866 14.26 19.66 -24.36
C ASP A 866 15.18 20.74 -23.75
N PRO A 867 14.73 21.99 -23.50
CA PRO A 867 15.62 23.07 -23.04
C PRO A 867 16.39 22.80 -21.75
N GLU A 868 15.84 22.01 -20.82
CA GLU A 868 16.50 21.65 -19.56
C GLU A 868 17.47 20.48 -19.75
N VAL A 869 17.08 19.49 -20.55
CA VAL A 869 17.95 18.34 -20.89
C VAL A 869 19.11 18.80 -21.77
N ALA A 870 18.88 19.66 -22.76
CA ALA A 870 19.91 20.26 -23.61
C ALA A 870 20.90 21.11 -22.80
N LEU A 871 20.45 21.78 -21.73
CA LEU A 871 21.35 22.45 -20.79
C LEU A 871 22.20 21.43 -20.00
N ARG A 872 21.62 20.30 -19.57
CA ARG A 872 22.37 19.20 -18.93
C ARG A 872 23.35 18.51 -19.88
N VAL A 873 23.00 18.36 -21.17
CA VAL A 873 23.88 17.86 -22.24
C VAL A 873 25.08 18.80 -22.42
N ARG A 874 24.86 20.12 -22.49
CA ARG A 874 25.95 21.12 -22.53
C ARG A 874 26.83 21.09 -21.28
N ASN A 875 26.23 21.05 -20.09
CA ASN A 875 26.98 20.93 -18.83
C ASN A 875 27.85 19.65 -18.83
N PHE A 876 27.34 18.51 -19.33
CA PHE A 876 28.16 17.30 -19.50
C PHE A 876 29.30 17.52 -20.48
N GLN A 877 29.06 18.20 -21.60
CA GLN A 877 30.07 18.44 -22.63
C GLN A 877 31.18 19.40 -22.16
N GLU A 878 30.82 20.48 -21.45
CA GLU A 878 31.76 21.39 -20.78
C GLU A 878 32.63 20.68 -19.72
N VAL A 879 32.05 19.74 -18.97
CA VAL A 879 32.75 18.98 -17.93
C VAL A 879 33.56 17.81 -18.50
N ALA A 880 33.09 17.13 -19.54
CA ALA A 880 33.76 15.94 -20.09
C ALA A 880 34.94 16.29 -21.01
N GLY A 881 34.97 17.49 -21.61
CA GLY A 881 36.03 17.94 -22.51
C GLY A 881 37.45 17.97 -21.91
N SER A 882 38.46 18.04 -22.78
CA SER A 882 39.88 17.84 -22.46
C SER A 882 40.56 19.04 -21.80
N GLU A 883 40.27 20.27 -22.25
CA GLU A 883 40.71 21.53 -21.63
C GLU A 883 39.59 22.58 -21.64
N PRO A 884 39.58 23.55 -20.71
CA PRO A 884 38.58 24.62 -20.70
C PRO A 884 38.91 25.72 -21.72
N THR A 885 38.32 25.64 -22.91
CA THR A 885 38.38 26.69 -23.95
C THR A 885 37.65 27.96 -23.52
N PHE A 886 38.31 28.78 -22.71
CA PHE A 886 37.84 30.10 -22.29
C PHE A 886 37.73 31.05 -23.50
N VAL A 887 36.53 31.19 -24.05
CA VAL A 887 36.18 32.35 -24.88
C VAL A 887 36.18 33.59 -23.97
N ALA A 888 37.19 34.44 -24.14
CA ALA A 888 37.41 35.57 -23.25
C ALA A 888 36.29 36.63 -23.36
N LEU A 889 35.57 36.85 -22.26
CA LEU A 889 34.73 38.05 -22.10
C LEU A 889 35.64 39.29 -21.93
N PRO A 890 35.29 40.44 -22.53
CA PRO A 890 36.22 41.55 -22.70
C PRO A 890 36.68 42.19 -21.37
N SER A 891 37.97 42.45 -21.29
CA SER A 891 38.70 42.96 -20.12
C SER A 891 38.46 44.45 -19.86
N ASN A 892 37.24 44.81 -19.43
CA ASN A 892 36.95 46.12 -18.87
C ASN A 892 36.05 46.00 -17.63
N VAL A 893 36.62 45.46 -16.54
CA VAL A 893 35.97 45.39 -15.23
C VAL A 893 36.38 46.63 -14.41
N PRO A 894 35.55 47.70 -14.33
CA PRO A 894 35.79 48.76 -13.36
C PRO A 894 35.76 48.17 -11.95
N ARG A 895 36.62 48.65 -11.05
CA ARG A 895 36.70 48.18 -9.65
C ARG A 895 35.34 48.40 -8.96
N MET A 896 34.54 47.35 -8.91
CA MET A 896 33.12 47.43 -8.56
C MET A 896 32.91 48.01 -7.14
N PRO A 897 31.93 48.92 -6.97
CA PRO A 897 31.26 49.12 -5.69
C PRO A 897 30.64 47.80 -5.18
N THR A 898 30.20 47.77 -3.93
CA THR A 898 29.90 46.52 -3.19
C THR A 898 28.94 45.57 -3.92
N ARG A 899 29.45 44.36 -4.21
CA ARG A 899 28.92 43.40 -5.20
C ARG A 899 27.46 42.96 -5.04
N VAL A 900 26.88 43.06 -3.85
CA VAL A 900 25.55 42.49 -3.49
C VAL A 900 24.46 42.86 -4.49
N PHE A 901 24.37 44.15 -4.85
CA PHE A 901 23.37 44.63 -5.82
C PHE A 901 23.86 44.66 -7.27
N TYR A 902 25.14 44.36 -7.56
CA TYR A 902 25.64 44.25 -8.94
C TYR A 902 25.25 42.94 -9.64
N ALA A 903 24.90 41.89 -8.89
CA ALA A 903 24.23 40.71 -9.44
C ALA A 903 22.75 41.02 -9.79
N LEU A 904 22.13 41.93 -9.04
CA LEU A 904 20.75 42.37 -9.16
C LEU A 904 20.63 43.54 -10.15
N THR A 905 20.99 43.27 -11.40
CA THR A 905 20.79 44.21 -12.51
C THR A 905 19.37 44.14 -13.06
N ASP A 906 18.93 45.24 -13.69
CA ASP A 906 17.59 45.50 -14.25
C ASP A 906 17.28 44.70 -15.56
N GLN A 907 17.65 43.41 -15.53
CA GLN A 907 17.50 42.45 -16.62
C GLN A 907 16.07 41.88 -16.65
N PRO A 908 15.54 41.53 -17.84
CA PRO A 908 14.15 41.08 -17.98
C PRO A 908 13.85 39.72 -17.34
N ASN A 909 14.87 38.91 -17.06
CA ASN A 909 14.75 37.66 -16.30
C ASN A 909 14.63 37.90 -14.78
N HIS A 910 14.93 39.10 -14.29
CA HIS A 910 14.82 39.50 -12.88
C HIS A 910 13.50 40.21 -12.58
N MET A 911 13.03 41.07 -13.50
CA MET A 911 11.84 41.92 -13.29
C MET A 911 10.88 41.97 -14.48
N LEU A 912 9.61 41.60 -14.24
CA LEU A 912 8.49 41.70 -15.19
C LEU A 912 7.96 43.16 -15.24
N LYS A 913 8.57 43.97 -16.09
CA LYS A 913 8.31 45.43 -16.18
C LYS A 913 6.88 45.82 -16.60
N ASP A 914 6.11 44.89 -17.16
CA ASP A 914 4.76 45.11 -17.69
C ASP A 914 3.63 44.99 -16.65
N LYS A 915 3.88 44.40 -15.48
CA LYS A 915 2.83 44.13 -14.49
C LYS A 915 2.49 45.37 -13.64
N ARG A 916 1.21 45.58 -13.33
CA ARG A 916 0.75 46.79 -12.63
C ARG A 916 1.13 46.79 -11.14
N SER A 917 0.77 45.76 -10.38
CA SER A 917 1.02 45.72 -8.92
C SER A 917 2.47 45.37 -8.60
N TYR A 918 3.01 45.97 -7.53
CA TYR A 918 4.44 45.96 -7.26
C TYR A 918 5.05 44.55 -7.12
N TRP A 919 4.36 43.59 -6.49
CA TRP A 919 4.84 42.19 -6.30
C TRP A 919 4.84 41.38 -7.59
N GLN A 920 3.91 41.68 -8.50
CA GLN A 920 3.78 40.95 -9.76
C GLN A 920 4.96 41.23 -10.71
N ARG A 921 5.76 42.25 -10.42
CA ARG A 921 6.98 42.58 -11.15
C ARG A 921 8.16 41.68 -10.80
N LEU A 922 8.10 40.90 -9.72
CA LEU A 922 9.19 39.99 -9.33
C LEU A 922 9.21 38.71 -10.19
N THR A 923 10.34 38.01 -10.21
CA THR A 923 10.55 36.71 -10.85
C THR A 923 11.15 35.67 -9.89
N LEU A 924 11.09 34.40 -10.28
CA LEU A 924 11.69 33.27 -9.55
C LEU A 924 13.21 33.41 -9.38
N VAL A 925 13.89 33.89 -10.42
CA VAL A 925 15.35 34.09 -10.43
C VAL A 925 15.75 35.09 -9.34
N SER A 926 15.02 36.21 -9.25
CA SER A 926 15.25 37.20 -8.20
C SER A 926 14.79 36.73 -6.82
N TYR A 927 13.68 35.99 -6.70
CA TYR A 927 13.25 35.39 -5.43
C TYR A 927 14.34 34.50 -4.83
N ASN A 928 14.88 33.56 -5.61
CA ASN A 928 15.97 32.67 -5.19
C ASN A 928 17.24 33.46 -4.83
N MET A 929 17.54 34.54 -5.55
CA MET A 929 18.70 35.39 -5.24
C MET A 929 18.51 36.16 -3.92
N TYR A 930 17.33 36.70 -3.62
CA TYR A 930 17.07 37.34 -2.31
C TYR A 930 17.05 36.34 -1.16
N PHE A 931 16.53 35.13 -1.37
CA PHE A 931 16.54 34.07 -0.36
C PHE A 931 17.98 33.73 0.04
N ASN A 932 18.85 33.48 -0.95
CA ASN A 932 20.26 33.22 -0.72
C ASN A 932 20.99 34.41 -0.04
N MET A 933 20.66 35.64 -0.42
CA MET A 933 21.21 36.85 0.22
C MET A 933 20.74 37.03 1.68
N ALA A 934 19.48 36.74 1.98
CA ALA A 934 18.96 36.79 3.35
C ALA A 934 19.56 35.66 4.22
N LEU A 935 19.76 34.46 3.66
CA LEU A 935 20.47 33.36 4.33
C LEU A 935 21.95 33.68 4.58
N ASP A 936 22.65 34.34 3.66
CA ASP A 936 24.02 34.82 3.88
C ASP A 936 24.07 35.89 4.99
N CYS A 937 23.07 36.77 5.05
CA CYS A 937 22.91 37.72 6.15
C CYS A 937 22.70 37.03 7.52
N GLN A 938 21.95 35.92 7.54
CA GLN A 938 21.73 35.11 8.74
C GLN A 938 23.02 34.40 9.17
N LYS A 939 23.74 33.76 8.23
CA LYS A 939 25.02 33.05 8.50
C LYS A 939 26.11 33.98 9.05
N ARG A 940 26.16 35.24 8.60
CA ARG A 940 27.10 36.26 9.11
C ARG A 940 26.66 36.91 10.43
N GLY A 941 25.46 36.61 10.92
CA GLY A 941 24.85 37.25 12.07
C GLY A 941 24.60 36.27 13.22
N THR A 942 25.64 36.00 14.02
CA THR A 942 25.60 35.08 15.17
C THR A 942 24.52 35.45 16.20
N SER A 943 23.36 34.78 16.16
CA SER A 943 22.39 34.68 17.25
C SER A 943 21.42 33.53 17.00
N GLU A 944 21.14 32.69 18.02
CA GLU A 944 20.46 31.39 17.86
C GLU A 944 18.96 31.44 17.51
N THR A 945 18.40 32.62 17.21
CA THR A 945 16.94 32.84 17.17
C THR A 945 16.32 32.93 15.77
N GLY A 946 17.07 32.58 14.71
CA GLY A 946 16.59 32.53 13.32
C GLY A 946 16.15 33.87 12.69
N LYS A 947 16.25 34.98 13.43
CA LYS A 947 15.75 36.32 13.06
C LYS A 947 16.93 37.27 12.84
N ILE A 948 16.99 37.89 11.67
CA ILE A 948 18.06 38.79 11.23
C ILE A 948 17.86 40.18 11.85
N SER A 949 18.89 40.72 12.51
CA SER A 949 18.86 42.08 13.05
C SER A 949 19.11 43.14 11.97
N PHE A 950 18.53 44.33 12.14
CA PHE A 950 18.81 45.47 11.26
C PHE A 950 20.31 45.80 11.17
N GLN A 951 21.05 45.64 12.27
CA GLN A 951 22.50 45.84 12.30
C GLN A 951 23.27 44.79 11.49
N ASN A 952 22.83 43.53 11.47
CA ASN A 952 23.45 42.50 10.64
C ASN A 952 23.08 42.69 9.16
N PHE A 953 21.85 43.10 8.87
CA PHE A 953 21.41 43.45 7.52
C PHE A 953 22.19 44.63 6.94
N ILE A 954 22.34 45.73 7.68
CA ILE A 954 23.03 46.91 7.15
C ILE A 954 24.54 46.70 6.97
N ARG A 955 25.14 45.67 7.61
CA ARG A 955 26.53 45.22 7.37
C ARG A 955 26.73 44.55 6.00
N MET A 956 25.67 44.11 5.31
CA MET A 956 25.79 43.66 3.91
C MET A 956 26.22 44.80 2.97
N PHE A 957 25.85 46.04 3.31
CA PHE A 957 26.03 47.23 2.48
C PHE A 957 27.28 48.02 2.90
N ASN A 958 28.44 47.36 2.79
CA ASN A 958 29.76 47.87 3.22
C ASN A 958 30.19 49.20 2.55
N LYS A 959 29.57 49.58 1.42
CA LYS A 959 29.54 50.95 0.91
C LYS A 959 28.08 51.26 0.54
N SER A 960 27.59 52.44 0.94
CA SER A 960 26.16 52.76 1.07
C SER A 960 25.40 52.94 -0.25
N THR A 961 25.30 51.88 -1.05
CA THR A 961 24.45 51.81 -2.25
C THR A 961 23.55 50.57 -2.15
N PRO A 962 22.23 50.71 -1.96
CA PRO A 962 21.48 51.96 -1.77
C PRO A 962 21.86 52.73 -0.48
N PRO A 963 21.54 54.03 -0.40
CA PRO A 963 21.87 54.86 0.77
C PRO A 963 21.29 54.30 2.07
N LYS A 964 22.02 54.43 3.18
CA LYS A 964 21.56 53.96 4.50
C LYS A 964 20.20 54.56 4.91
N SER A 965 19.94 55.82 4.55
CA SER A 965 18.63 56.46 4.73
C SER A 965 17.50 55.72 4.00
N LYS A 966 17.72 55.29 2.75
CA LYS A 966 16.73 54.55 1.95
C LYS A 966 16.55 53.11 2.43
N ILE A 967 17.61 52.49 2.95
CA ILE A 967 17.56 51.18 3.65
C ILE A 967 16.69 51.30 4.92
N ILE A 968 16.93 52.34 5.75
CA ILE A 968 16.12 52.62 6.94
C ILE A 968 14.66 52.88 6.55
N GLU A 969 14.42 53.71 5.53
CA GLU A 969 13.07 54.07 5.05
C GLU A 969 12.27 52.84 4.61
N ILE A 970 12.82 51.98 3.75
CA ILE A 970 12.10 50.79 3.25
C ILE A 970 11.93 49.75 4.36
N TRP A 971 12.92 49.52 5.22
CA TRP A 971 12.80 48.63 6.38
C TRP A 971 11.70 49.14 7.32
N ALA A 972 11.72 50.42 7.70
CA ALA A 972 10.71 51.04 8.56
C ALA A 972 9.31 51.11 7.93
N ARG A 973 9.20 51.26 6.58
CA ARG A 973 7.92 51.15 5.86
C ARG A 973 7.28 49.77 6.03
N LEU A 974 8.07 48.70 6.19
CA LEU A 974 7.56 47.35 6.47
C LEU A 974 7.39 47.03 7.98
N LEU A 975 7.94 47.83 8.91
CA LEU A 975 7.79 47.66 10.37
C LEU A 975 6.39 48.02 10.91
N ARG A 976 5.94 47.31 11.96
CA ARG A 976 4.71 47.66 12.71
C ARG A 976 4.93 48.97 13.45
N ASP A 977 3.89 49.76 13.63
CA ASP A 977 4.04 51.19 13.93
C ASP A 977 4.69 51.46 15.30
N HIS A 978 4.44 50.60 16.31
CA HIS A 978 5.15 50.63 17.59
C HIS A 978 6.65 50.21 17.49
N LEU A 979 7.06 49.50 16.44
CA LEU A 979 8.47 49.13 16.19
C LEU A 979 9.23 50.19 15.37
N LYS A 980 8.55 51.21 14.83
CA LYS A 980 9.20 52.30 14.08
C LYS A 980 10.03 53.24 14.98
N ALA A 981 9.77 53.22 16.29
CA ALA A 981 10.50 54.03 17.27
C ALA A 981 11.95 53.57 17.48
N ASP A 982 12.23 52.27 17.37
CA ASP A 982 13.60 51.72 17.40
C ASP A 982 13.81 50.71 16.26
N VAL A 983 14.13 51.26 15.09
CA VAL A 983 14.51 50.48 13.91
C VAL A 983 15.86 49.78 14.13
N ALA A 984 16.74 50.33 14.98
CA ALA A 984 18.13 49.89 15.13
C ALA A 984 18.26 48.57 15.93
N ALA A 985 17.39 48.36 16.92
CA ALA A 985 17.31 47.11 17.67
C ALA A 985 16.46 46.02 16.97
N SER A 986 15.70 46.38 15.92
CA SER A 986 14.71 45.49 15.29
C SER A 986 15.32 44.19 14.70
N LYS A 987 14.62 43.06 14.87
CA LYS A 987 15.02 41.71 14.39
C LYS A 987 13.85 40.99 13.73
N HIS A 988 14.03 40.48 12.52
CA HIS A 988 12.94 39.99 11.67
C HIS A 988 13.29 38.70 10.89
N PRO A 989 12.29 37.87 10.52
CA PRO A 989 12.52 36.62 9.80
C PRO A 989 13.03 36.85 8.37
N VAL A 990 13.54 35.77 7.76
CA VAL A 990 14.10 35.75 6.39
C VAL A 990 13.13 36.32 5.36
N SER A 991 11.85 35.96 5.42
CA SER A 991 10.75 36.45 4.57
C SER A 991 10.62 37.98 4.57
N PHE A 992 10.70 38.62 5.74
CA PHE A 992 10.69 40.08 5.88
C PHE A 992 11.94 40.71 5.23
N VAL A 993 13.12 40.11 5.44
CA VAL A 993 14.37 40.60 4.85
C VAL A 993 14.37 40.47 3.33
N MET A 994 13.81 39.39 2.79
CA MET A 994 13.59 39.24 1.34
C MET A 994 12.65 40.30 0.79
N ALA A 995 11.57 40.64 1.50
CA ALA A 995 10.67 41.72 1.11
C ALA A 995 11.39 43.09 1.11
N VAL A 996 12.26 43.37 2.09
CA VAL A 996 13.09 44.60 2.08
C VAL A 996 14.10 44.58 0.94
N LEU A 997 14.82 43.48 0.71
CA LEU A 997 15.77 43.33 -0.41
C LEU A 997 15.09 43.53 -1.77
N TYR A 998 13.89 42.99 -1.93
CA TYR A 998 13.08 43.18 -3.14
C TYR A 998 12.72 44.65 -3.37
N MET A 999 12.14 45.31 -2.35
CA MET A 999 11.79 46.72 -2.42
C MET A 999 13.02 47.61 -2.68
N LEU A 1000 14.19 47.25 -2.13
CA LEU A 1000 15.44 47.98 -2.38
C LEU A 1000 15.93 47.82 -3.82
N HIS A 1001 15.86 46.63 -4.44
CA HIS A 1001 16.15 46.48 -5.88
C HIS A 1001 15.17 47.32 -6.70
N ALA A 1002 13.87 47.12 -6.49
CA ALA A 1002 12.82 47.70 -7.30
C ALA A 1002 12.79 49.24 -7.22
N GLU A 1003 12.87 49.84 -6.03
CA GLU A 1003 12.90 51.30 -5.88
C GLU A 1003 14.27 51.92 -6.22
N CYS A 1004 15.39 51.26 -5.92
CA CYS A 1004 16.72 51.91 -5.97
C CYS A 1004 17.55 51.58 -7.21
N ILE A 1005 17.20 50.55 -7.99
CA ILE A 1005 17.97 50.09 -9.17
C ILE A 1005 17.07 50.05 -10.41
N CYS A 1006 15.88 49.44 -10.31
CA CYS A 1006 14.87 49.52 -11.37
C CYS A 1006 14.15 50.89 -11.40
N ASN A 1007 14.40 51.76 -10.41
CA ASN A 1007 13.83 53.11 -10.26
C ASN A 1007 12.28 53.13 -10.32
N LEU A 1008 11.64 52.07 -9.82
CA LEU A 1008 10.18 51.90 -9.83
C LEU A 1008 9.58 52.69 -8.67
N ARG A 1009 8.90 53.80 -8.98
CA ARG A 1009 8.19 54.62 -7.99
C ARG A 1009 7.17 53.79 -7.20
N PRO A 1010 6.96 54.10 -5.91
CA PRO A 1010 5.75 53.69 -5.20
C PRO A 1010 4.49 54.22 -5.94
N PRO A 1011 3.36 53.49 -5.96
CA PRO A 1011 2.09 54.03 -6.45
C PRO A 1011 1.64 55.24 -5.63
N GLU A 1012 1.09 56.26 -6.30
CA GLU A 1012 0.61 57.50 -5.65
C GLU A 1012 -0.91 57.42 -5.35
N ASP A 1013 -1.59 56.40 -5.91
CA ASP A 1013 -3.04 56.36 -6.17
C ASP A 1013 -3.88 55.51 -5.19
N LEU A 1014 -3.25 54.74 -4.29
CA LEU A 1014 -3.92 53.70 -3.50
C LEU A 1014 -3.72 53.87 -1.98
N GLY A 1015 -4.75 53.46 -1.21
CA GLY A 1015 -5.03 53.85 0.17
C GLY A 1015 -4.04 53.39 1.24
N GLY A 1016 -2.84 53.96 1.23
CA GLY A 1016 -1.84 53.84 2.29
C GLY A 1016 -0.89 52.64 2.11
N ALA A 1017 0.39 52.90 2.38
CA ALA A 1017 1.47 51.91 2.26
C ALA A 1017 1.26 50.64 3.13
N THR A 1018 0.28 50.63 4.02
CA THR A 1018 -0.12 49.50 4.87
C THR A 1018 -0.78 48.35 4.12
N GLU A 1019 -1.57 48.59 3.06
CA GLU A 1019 -2.21 47.51 2.30
C GLU A 1019 -1.18 46.78 1.44
N ASP A 1020 -0.44 47.54 0.63
CA ASP A 1020 0.64 47.03 -0.22
C ASP A 1020 1.70 46.29 0.63
N ARG A 1021 2.15 46.88 1.74
CA ARG A 1021 3.03 46.22 2.73
C ARG A 1021 2.50 44.87 3.23
N ARG A 1022 1.22 44.81 3.64
CA ARG A 1022 0.62 43.58 4.17
C ARG A 1022 0.60 42.51 3.08
N GLU A 1023 0.26 42.90 1.87
CA GLU A 1023 0.18 42.00 0.73
C GLU A 1023 1.56 41.50 0.30
N ALA A 1024 2.59 42.36 0.30
CA ALA A 1024 3.98 42.01 0.08
C ALA A 1024 4.50 40.99 1.11
N LEU A 1025 4.39 41.32 2.40
CA LEU A 1025 4.88 40.46 3.48
C LEU A 1025 4.16 39.11 3.45
N LYS A 1026 2.82 39.09 3.36
CA LYS A 1026 2.06 37.84 3.17
C LYS A 1026 2.62 37.02 2.00
N ARG A 1027 2.89 37.62 0.84
CA ARG A 1027 3.38 36.86 -0.34
C ARG A 1027 4.74 36.20 -0.18
N PHE A 1028 5.59 36.70 0.72
CA PHE A 1028 6.89 36.10 1.05
C PHE A 1028 6.84 35.16 2.28
N ASP A 1029 5.71 35.09 2.99
CA ASP A 1029 5.63 34.59 4.37
C ASP A 1029 4.42 33.68 4.63
N HIS A 1030 3.42 33.67 3.74
CA HIS A 1030 2.10 33.04 3.92
C HIS A 1030 1.42 32.74 2.55
N TRP A 1031 0.45 31.81 2.53
CA TRP A 1031 -0.43 31.58 1.38
C TRP A 1031 -1.58 32.61 1.28
N VAL A 1032 -1.68 33.34 0.17
CA VAL A 1032 -2.68 34.41 -0.04
C VAL A 1032 -3.77 33.97 -1.03
N PRO A 1033 -5.07 34.26 -0.85
CA PRO A 1033 -6.09 33.94 -1.85
C PRO A 1033 -5.90 34.64 -3.21
N CYS A 1034 -6.29 33.98 -4.30
CA CYS A 1034 -6.20 34.56 -5.65
C CYS A 1034 -7.29 35.60 -5.88
N GLN A 1035 -6.86 36.85 -5.98
CA GLN A 1035 -7.67 38.00 -6.38
C GLN A 1035 -8.23 37.87 -7.82
N CYS A 1036 -7.80 36.86 -8.59
CA CYS A 1036 -8.24 36.56 -9.94
C CYS A 1036 -9.74 36.20 -10.02
N LYS A 1037 -10.58 37.24 -10.08
CA LYS A 1037 -12.05 37.22 -10.19
C LYS A 1037 -12.79 36.48 -9.05
N ARG A 1038 -12.31 36.62 -7.80
CA ARG A 1038 -13.01 36.32 -6.52
C ARG A 1038 -13.62 34.92 -6.29
N ARG A 1039 -13.58 33.98 -7.25
CA ARG A 1039 -14.30 32.68 -7.16
C ARG A 1039 -13.47 31.43 -7.47
N CYS A 1040 -12.19 31.55 -7.83
CA CYS A 1040 -11.38 30.38 -8.22
C CYS A 1040 -10.89 29.51 -7.03
N GLY A 1041 -11.02 30.00 -5.79
CA GLY A 1041 -10.66 29.27 -4.56
C GLY A 1041 -9.16 29.00 -4.33
N ARG A 1042 -8.29 29.35 -5.28
CA ARG A 1042 -6.84 29.09 -5.20
C ARG A 1042 -6.17 30.04 -4.21
N ALA A 1043 -5.17 29.55 -3.48
CA ALA A 1043 -4.17 30.38 -2.82
C ALA A 1043 -2.81 30.31 -3.56
N TRP A 1044 -2.06 31.40 -3.48
CA TRP A 1044 -0.75 31.67 -4.07
C TRP A 1044 0.10 32.46 -3.07
N ASN A 1045 1.34 32.04 -2.87
CA ASN A 1045 2.41 32.88 -2.35
C ASN A 1045 3.33 33.23 -3.54
N PHE A 1046 4.39 34.00 -3.32
CA PHE A 1046 5.26 34.39 -4.43
C PHE A 1046 6.00 33.22 -5.07
N VAL A 1047 6.40 32.21 -4.28
CA VAL A 1047 7.15 31.03 -4.74
C VAL A 1047 6.37 30.25 -5.82
N ASN A 1048 5.07 30.08 -5.58
CA ASN A 1048 4.22 29.15 -6.35
C ASN A 1048 3.62 29.75 -7.62
N ASP A 1049 3.52 31.08 -7.72
CA ASP A 1049 3.00 31.73 -8.94
C ASP A 1049 3.95 31.53 -10.15
N LEU A 1050 5.16 31.04 -9.88
CA LEU A 1050 6.19 30.67 -10.86
C LEU A 1050 6.32 29.14 -11.03
N GLY A 1051 5.36 28.37 -10.52
CA GLY A 1051 5.23 26.93 -10.78
C GLY A 1051 6.12 26.00 -9.94
N LEU A 1052 6.93 26.52 -9.02
CA LEU A 1052 7.72 25.69 -8.11
C LEU A 1052 7.08 25.57 -6.72
N SER A 1053 6.92 24.32 -6.28
CA SER A 1053 6.45 23.86 -4.95
C SER A 1053 4.98 24.13 -4.57
N ARG A 1054 4.25 23.03 -4.34
CA ARG A 1054 3.18 22.97 -3.32
C ARG A 1054 3.63 22.03 -2.20
N GLY A 1055 4.41 22.59 -1.29
CA GLY A 1055 4.71 22.04 0.03
C GLY A 1055 4.80 23.19 1.02
N GLY A 1056 4.60 22.89 2.31
CA GLY A 1056 4.65 23.88 3.39
C GLY A 1056 3.30 24.53 3.75
N GLU A 1057 3.12 25.01 4.99
CA GLU A 1057 4.18 25.34 5.95
C GLU A 1057 4.09 24.60 7.30
N LEU A 1058 5.27 24.38 7.87
CA LEU A 1058 5.54 24.27 9.30
C LEU A 1058 6.01 25.66 9.81
N GLY A 1059 5.78 25.97 11.08
CA GLY A 1059 6.38 27.14 11.75
C GLY A 1059 5.37 28.19 12.26
N THR A 1060 5.73 29.05 13.22
CA THR A 1060 6.89 29.04 14.14
C THR A 1060 6.50 29.64 15.50
N GLU A 1061 7.24 29.34 16.56
CA GLU A 1061 6.96 29.80 17.93
C GLU A 1061 7.40 31.24 18.23
N SER A 1062 6.87 31.84 19.31
CA SER A 1062 7.70 32.26 20.48
C SER A 1062 6.92 33.08 21.54
N ILE A 1063 6.97 32.64 22.81
CA ILE A 1063 6.80 33.40 24.08
C ILE A 1063 5.44 34.08 24.37
N ALA A 1064 4.66 33.51 25.31
CA ALA A 1064 4.34 34.14 26.61
C ALA A 1064 3.37 33.28 27.48
N ALA A 1065 3.81 32.96 28.70
CA ALA A 1065 2.95 32.64 29.86
C ALA A 1065 2.94 33.89 30.80
N PRO A 1066 2.12 34.02 31.88
CA PRO A 1066 1.42 32.94 32.61
C PRO A 1066 0.03 33.28 33.26
N LEU A 1067 -0.50 32.29 34.00
CA LEU A 1067 -1.32 32.38 35.23
C LEU A 1067 -2.77 32.94 35.22
N SER A 1068 -3.49 32.57 36.30
CA SER A 1068 -4.90 32.90 36.71
C SER A 1068 -6.01 32.43 35.76
N THR A 1069 -7.06 31.66 36.12
CA THR A 1069 -7.96 31.51 37.30
C THR A 1069 -9.21 32.40 37.30
N GLU A 1070 -10.37 31.72 37.26
CA GLU A 1070 -11.71 32.13 37.75
C GLU A 1070 -12.54 33.20 37.04
N CYS A 1071 -13.86 33.10 37.26
CA CYS A 1071 -14.96 34.02 36.93
C CYS A 1071 -15.24 34.34 35.43
N GLU A 1072 -16.45 34.73 35.02
CA GLU A 1072 -17.80 34.27 35.36
C GLU A 1072 -18.77 34.75 34.25
N SER A 1073 -20.09 34.64 34.44
CA SER A 1073 -21.12 35.06 33.45
C SER A 1073 -21.50 36.56 33.52
N VAL A 1074 -22.23 37.08 32.50
CA VAL A 1074 -23.47 37.91 32.63
C VAL A 1074 -23.98 38.47 31.27
N PHE A 1075 -25.27 38.81 31.20
CA PHE A 1075 -26.06 39.33 30.06
C PHE A 1075 -26.14 40.87 29.97
N CYS A 1076 -26.41 41.41 28.76
CA CYS A 1076 -27.32 42.56 28.43
C CYS A 1076 -27.29 42.80 26.90
N VAL A 1077 -28.32 43.09 26.10
CA VAL A 1077 -29.74 43.55 26.23
C VAL A 1077 -29.96 45.06 26.41
N VAL A 1078 -30.33 45.74 25.30
CA VAL A 1078 -31.14 46.99 25.16
C VAL A 1078 -31.94 46.92 23.82
N VAL A 1079 -33.00 47.72 23.65
CA VAL A 1079 -34.06 47.65 22.59
C VAL A 1079 -34.36 49.06 21.99
N VAL A 1080 -35.08 49.16 20.85
CA VAL A 1080 -36.16 50.15 20.50
C VAL A 1080 -36.28 50.51 18.98
N GLU A 1081 -37.29 49.91 18.32
CA GLU A 1081 -38.38 50.41 17.41
C GLU A 1081 -38.22 51.42 16.21
N PRO A 1082 -39.22 51.48 15.26
CA PRO A 1082 -39.11 52.09 13.90
C PRO A 1082 -40.03 53.32 13.64
N PRO A 1083 -40.24 53.77 12.37
CA PRO A 1083 -41.55 53.52 11.71
C PRO A 1083 -41.54 53.37 10.15
N ASN A 1084 -42.76 53.18 9.58
CA ASN A 1084 -43.18 52.99 8.17
C ASN A 1084 -43.70 54.35 7.56
N PRO A 1085 -44.42 54.49 6.41
CA PRO A 1085 -44.66 53.67 5.18
C PRO A 1085 -44.60 54.47 3.82
N SER A 1086 -45.03 53.87 2.69
CA SER A 1086 -45.77 54.43 1.50
C SER A 1086 -45.37 53.84 0.11
N GLU A 1087 -46.21 54.01 -0.94
CA GLU A 1087 -46.37 53.07 -2.10
C GLU A 1087 -46.40 53.73 -3.53
N PRO A 1088 -46.59 53.00 -4.68
CA PRO A 1088 -46.17 53.39 -6.05
C PRO A 1088 -47.34 53.98 -6.93
N PRO A 1089 -47.60 53.71 -8.25
CA PRO A 1089 -47.60 52.43 -9.03
C PRO A 1089 -47.14 52.52 -10.54
N LEU A 1090 -47.50 51.51 -11.37
CA LEU A 1090 -47.49 51.43 -12.87
C LEU A 1090 -46.11 51.23 -13.57
N MET A 1091 -45.93 50.50 -14.69
CA MET A 1091 -46.68 49.52 -15.54
C MET A 1091 -45.67 48.98 -16.62
N GLU A 1092 -45.86 47.91 -17.42
CA GLU A 1092 -46.52 46.57 -17.34
C GLU A 1092 -45.84 45.66 -18.40
N LEU A 1093 -45.78 44.32 -18.29
CA LEU A 1093 -46.67 43.30 -18.91
C LEU A 1093 -46.13 41.92 -18.42
N ALA A 1094 -46.91 41.06 -17.73
CA ALA A 1094 -47.85 40.05 -18.25
C ALA A 1094 -47.14 38.81 -18.88
N VAL A 1095 -47.39 37.54 -18.53
CA VAL A 1095 -48.40 36.82 -17.68
C VAL A 1095 -47.70 35.59 -17.04
N GLY A 1096 -48.06 35.01 -15.89
CA GLY A 1096 -49.07 35.33 -14.86
C GLY A 1096 -49.82 34.09 -14.29
N LYS A 1097 -50.29 34.18 -13.03
CA LYS A 1097 -51.10 33.22 -12.22
C LYS A 1097 -50.35 32.05 -11.54
N PHE A 1098 -50.32 31.91 -10.20
CA PHE A 1098 -51.32 31.93 -9.09
C PHE A 1098 -51.95 30.54 -8.81
N GLY A 1099 -52.21 30.13 -7.55
CA GLY A 1099 -52.08 30.83 -6.26
C GLY A 1099 -52.37 29.91 -5.04
N ASP A 1100 -52.44 30.48 -3.82
CA ASP A 1100 -52.38 29.77 -2.53
C ASP A 1100 -53.72 29.63 -1.73
N VAL A 1101 -53.62 29.06 -0.53
CA VAL A 1101 -54.65 28.46 0.38
C VAL A 1101 -55.51 29.44 1.22
N GLU A 1102 -56.74 29.02 1.57
CA GLU A 1102 -57.59 29.23 2.80
C GLU A 1102 -58.86 28.31 2.66
N ALA A 1103 -59.72 27.88 3.62
CA ALA A 1103 -59.68 27.72 5.09
C ALA A 1103 -60.98 27.01 5.65
N VAL A 1104 -61.30 27.24 6.94
CA VAL A 1104 -62.60 27.04 7.66
C VAL A 1104 -62.99 25.65 8.26
N LEU A 1105 -62.78 25.55 9.58
CA LEU A 1105 -63.59 24.99 10.71
C LEU A 1105 -64.66 23.86 10.57
N GLY A 1106 -64.70 22.94 11.58
CA GLY A 1106 -65.84 22.04 11.92
C GLY A 1106 -65.57 20.99 13.04
N THR A 1107 -66.56 20.65 13.89
CA THR A 1107 -66.54 19.69 15.06
C THR A 1107 -67.98 19.13 15.33
N PRO A 1108 -68.33 18.26 16.34
CA PRO A 1108 -67.59 17.41 17.33
C PRO A 1108 -68.12 15.92 17.47
N ASP A 1109 -67.90 15.26 18.65
CA ASP A 1109 -68.62 14.09 19.28
C ASP A 1109 -68.34 12.62 18.81
N PHE A 1110 -68.37 11.53 19.62
CA PHE A 1110 -68.62 11.27 21.08
C PHE A 1110 -67.99 9.92 21.63
N VAL A 1111 -67.55 9.88 22.92
CA VAL A 1111 -67.71 8.84 24.02
C VAL A 1111 -67.43 7.30 23.80
N LEU A 1112 -66.85 6.45 24.71
CA LEU A 1112 -66.03 6.61 25.95
C LEU A 1112 -64.98 5.47 26.34
N PRO A 1113 -65.25 4.32 27.03
CA PRO A 1113 -64.37 3.91 28.17
C PRO A 1113 -63.88 2.43 28.40
N GLY A 1114 -62.78 2.28 29.18
CA GLY A 1114 -62.39 1.12 30.05
C GLY A 1114 -61.28 0.18 29.51
N SER A 1115 -60.08 -0.11 30.10
CA SER A 1115 -59.46 -0.18 31.47
C SER A 1115 -59.82 -1.45 32.29
N THR A 1116 -58.93 -2.20 32.99
CA THR A 1116 -57.62 -1.98 33.70
C THR A 1116 -56.65 -3.19 33.52
N SER A 1117 -55.32 -3.23 33.82
CA SER A 1117 -54.42 -2.74 34.92
C SER A 1117 -54.54 -3.54 36.25
N THR A 1118 -53.47 -3.91 37.00
CA THR A 1118 -51.99 -3.65 36.95
C THR A 1118 -51.18 -4.97 37.17
N TRP A 1119 -49.88 -5.11 37.50
CA TRP A 1119 -48.91 -4.55 38.50
C TRP A 1119 -47.47 -4.44 37.88
N LEU A 1120 -46.37 -3.85 38.40
CA LEU A 1120 -45.80 -3.54 39.74
C LEU A 1120 -45.14 -4.75 40.46
N LEU A 1121 -43.99 -4.71 41.18
CA LEU A 1121 -43.12 -3.65 41.80
C LEU A 1121 -41.61 -3.85 41.42
N LEU A 1122 -40.69 -2.86 41.51
CA LEU A 1122 -40.14 -2.20 42.71
C LEU A 1122 -39.73 -0.70 42.49
N LEU A 1123 -39.27 -0.05 43.56
CA LEU A 1123 -39.18 1.41 43.81
C LEU A 1123 -37.73 1.87 44.14
N PRO A 1124 -37.43 3.18 44.36
CA PRO A 1124 -38.19 4.44 44.19
C PRO A 1124 -37.42 5.42 43.24
N GLU A 1125 -37.46 6.78 43.21
CA GLU A 1125 -38.12 7.89 43.94
C GLU A 1125 -38.55 9.05 43.00
N ASN A 1126 -39.74 9.61 43.24
CA ASN A 1126 -40.08 10.97 43.73
C ASN A 1126 -39.36 12.29 43.29
N PRO A 1127 -40.05 13.47 43.37
CA PRO A 1127 -40.38 14.17 42.12
C PRO A 1127 -40.31 15.72 42.12
N ALA A 1128 -40.49 16.33 40.93
CA ALA A 1128 -40.97 17.71 40.78
C ALA A 1128 -41.76 17.92 39.47
N SER A 1129 -42.71 18.86 39.48
CA SER A 1129 -43.58 19.27 38.36
C SER A 1129 -42.87 20.09 37.26
N GLY A 1130 -43.35 20.17 36.00
CA GLY A 1130 -44.47 19.47 35.35
C GLY A 1130 -45.12 20.25 34.17
N VAL A 1131 -45.93 19.52 33.35
CA VAL A 1131 -47.00 20.00 32.43
C VAL A 1131 -46.60 20.61 31.05
N ALA A 1132 -47.46 20.32 30.04
CA ALA A 1132 -47.51 20.77 28.62
C ALA A 1132 -46.38 20.26 27.67
N ARG A 1133 -46.58 19.59 26.52
CA ARG A 1133 -47.57 19.62 25.38
C ARG A 1133 -47.48 20.93 24.55
N THR A 1134 -47.47 20.95 23.20
CA THR A 1134 -47.56 19.94 22.10
C THR A 1134 -46.79 20.51 20.87
N ARG A 1135 -46.77 20.04 19.59
CA ARG A 1135 -47.51 19.09 18.71
C ARG A 1135 -46.48 18.65 17.61
N ILE A 1136 -46.19 17.38 17.33
CA ILE A 1136 -46.94 16.37 16.52
C ILE A 1136 -47.03 16.70 15.02
N LEU A 1137 -46.43 15.82 14.19
CA LEU A 1137 -46.82 15.19 12.87
C LEU A 1137 -47.57 16.03 11.80
N ALA A 1138 -47.62 15.67 10.50
CA ALA A 1138 -47.28 14.42 9.80
C ALA A 1138 -46.95 14.67 8.31
N SER A 1139 -46.23 13.74 7.64
CA SER A 1139 -46.52 13.34 6.24
C SER A 1139 -45.65 12.15 5.77
N LYS A 1140 -46.28 10.98 5.61
CA LYS A 1140 -46.10 10.03 4.48
C LYS A 1140 -46.81 8.69 4.76
N ALA A 1141 -48.09 8.62 4.40
CA ALA A 1141 -48.83 7.38 4.22
C ALA A 1141 -49.50 7.45 2.84
N LYS A 1142 -48.83 6.96 1.79
CA LYS A 1142 -49.36 6.93 0.41
C LYS A 1142 -48.68 5.88 -0.48
N GLU A 1143 -48.72 4.62 -0.07
CA GLU A 1143 -48.27 3.50 -0.91
C GLU A 1143 -49.06 2.19 -0.64
N ALA A 1144 -50.34 2.33 -0.27
CA ALA A 1144 -51.24 1.23 0.08
C ALA A 1144 -52.59 1.27 -0.70
N GLN A 1145 -52.64 1.96 -1.84
CA GLN A 1145 -53.89 2.16 -2.59
C GLN A 1145 -53.63 2.24 -4.10
N LEU A 1146 -53.12 1.13 -4.66
CA LEU A 1146 -52.85 0.99 -6.09
C LEU A 1146 -52.81 -0.50 -6.54
N ARG A 1147 -53.62 -1.38 -5.91
CA ARG A 1147 -53.56 -2.83 -6.15
C ARG A 1147 -54.88 -3.61 -6.14
N GLU A 1148 -56.03 -2.94 -6.24
CA GLU A 1148 -57.35 -3.61 -6.37
C GLU A 1148 -57.99 -3.40 -7.75
N ASP A 1149 -57.79 -2.25 -8.41
CA ASP A 1149 -58.32 -1.92 -9.76
C ASP A 1149 -57.61 -2.65 -10.94
N ARG A 1150 -57.16 -3.90 -10.76
CA ARG A 1150 -56.50 -4.70 -11.83
C ARG A 1150 -56.86 -6.19 -11.84
N VAL A 1151 -58.08 -6.55 -11.43
CA VAL A 1151 -58.58 -7.94 -11.52
C VAL A 1151 -59.77 -8.10 -12.47
N GLU A 1152 -60.59 -7.06 -12.72
CA GLU A 1152 -61.88 -7.20 -13.41
C GLU A 1152 -61.99 -6.40 -14.75
N ALA A 1153 -61.11 -6.70 -15.71
CA ALA A 1153 -61.24 -6.19 -17.09
C ALA A 1153 -60.51 -7.05 -18.16
N ALA A 1154 -60.47 -8.38 -18.02
CA ALA A 1154 -59.74 -9.26 -18.95
C ALA A 1154 -60.44 -10.60 -19.28
N SER A 1155 -61.77 -10.67 -19.17
CA SER A 1155 -62.56 -11.82 -19.61
C SER A 1155 -63.05 -11.66 -21.06
N LYS A 1156 -62.27 -12.13 -22.05
CA LYS A 1156 -62.70 -12.50 -23.44
C LYS A 1156 -61.54 -12.87 -24.39
N SER A 1157 -60.91 -14.03 -24.18
CA SER A 1157 -60.37 -14.94 -25.23
C SER A 1157 -59.66 -16.13 -24.57
#